data_AF-A0A923I7W0-F1
#
_entry.id   AF-A0A923I7W0-F1
#
_cell.length_a   1.000
_cell.length_b   1.000
_cell.length_c   1.000
_cell.angle_alpha   90.00
_cell.angle_beta   90.00
_cell.angle_gamma   90.00
#
_symmetry.space_group_name_H-M   'P 1'
#
loop_
_entity.id
_entity.type
_entity.pdbx_description
1 polymer ?
#
loop_
_entity_poly.entity_id
_entity_poly.type
_entity_poly.pdbx_seq_one_letter_code
_entity_poly.pdbx_strand_id
1 'polypeptide(L)'
;MKEQKKTSALGGRRWAALLIFGLFGQLAWTIENMYFNVFVYNTISTDPGVIADMVAWSAVTATVTTLLMGALSDKMGKRRGFIVGGYIVWGLSVMAFSLISVQNAARLFPAADAARMAALLVVIMDCVMTFFGSTANDAAFNAWVTDVTDESNRGRVETVLAVLPLAAMLVIFGGFDWMTAAGRWSEFFLIFGGLVTLGGFLGLFFVRDAPGLRRAESSYFKNIVYGFRPAVVRQNPQLYLAFLGLAVFGASAQVFMPYLIIYIQRYLGIDNYALVLGAVLIGASAVSVASGRLIDRLGKLRFVLPAAAVEIAGLLAMIFARGAAAVIGAGFVLLSGNMLVTAALNGLARDYTPRDKAGHFQGIRMLFAVLLPMVTGPYLGAAVIRGSGAVYEELGVVKQVPTPAIFLASAVVLVFVVLPVLLLRAGQRRRAPLKELLTPWGEQLDPDAPLPEYPRPQFARGEDSWRSLNGRWRYAIRPDGQPMGQAQGQIVVPFSPESPLSGVRRQLQPGETLWYEREFRVSGLPGSGRLLLHFGAVDQRCTVWVNGAEAGRHQDGYLPFALDITGLVREGENTLTVAVWDDSERGGTAYGKQTLRRGGIWYTAQSGIWQTVWLERVPQDHLETVRVTPLFEEAAVRFEPVFGPGCTPRPVEIAVTQEGRTVAEGAAAPGEPLTLALPDFHRWSPEDPFLYRFTVRAGEDAAAGYFGMRSFGVGKDGSGVPRLLLNGEPYFQNGLLDQGYWSDGLYTAPSDEALIYDIEMAKSMGFNLLRKHIKIEPARWYYHCDRLGMLVWQDMVSGGGPYSPMTIQVLPFLGKKLRDSAYKRFGRGDAAGRAEADRMRRETVTALYNAVCIALWVPFNEGWGQFDAVKAAGEIKRQDPTRLVDHASGWHDQGGPDVSSLHVYFKKVKAGPDPAGRPVVLSEFGGYSYGTPGHTVSPRLFGYRRFDTPAHFLAAYRELIEKEVAPLTGVLSAAVYTQLSDVEDEVNGLLSYDRRCCKADPETLKEINEKLRL
;
A
#
# COMPACT_ATOMS: atom_id res chain seq x y z
N MET A 1 -6.87 5.83 -22.29
CA MET A 1 -6.42 5.05 -23.45
C MET A 1 -6.37 3.57 -23.10
N LYS A 2 -7.16 2.72 -23.77
CA LYS A 2 -6.93 1.27 -23.79
C LYS A 2 -5.71 1.02 -24.68
N GLU A 3 -4.51 1.03 -24.09
CA GLU A 3 -3.42 0.29 -24.73
C GLU A 3 -3.81 -1.19 -24.69
N GLN A 4 -4.12 -1.73 -25.86
CA GLN A 4 -4.17 -3.17 -26.05
C GLN A 4 -2.86 -3.75 -25.53
N LYS A 5 -2.90 -4.39 -24.36
CA LYS A 5 -1.84 -5.31 -23.89
C LYS A 5 -1.67 -6.37 -24.98
N LYS A 6 -0.72 -6.16 -25.90
CA LYS A 6 -0.27 -7.19 -26.82
C LYS A 6 0.22 -8.35 -25.96
N THR A 7 -0.51 -9.47 -26.00
CA THR A 7 -0.07 -10.76 -25.46
C THR A 7 1.29 -11.09 -26.05
N SER A 8 2.34 -11.11 -25.24
CA SER A 8 3.67 -11.55 -25.70
C SER A 8 3.62 -13.09 -25.79
N ALA A 9 3.41 -13.61 -27.00
CA ALA A 9 3.44 -15.05 -27.22
C ALA A 9 4.87 -15.56 -27.05
N LEU A 10 5.07 -16.58 -26.20
CA LEU A 10 6.35 -17.28 -26.07
C LEU A 10 6.72 -17.90 -27.43
N GLY A 11 7.86 -17.48 -28.01
CA GLY A 11 8.34 -18.03 -29.28
C GLY A 11 8.69 -19.52 -29.20
N GLY A 12 8.55 -20.25 -30.31
CA GLY A 12 8.70 -21.72 -30.37
C GLY A 12 10.02 -22.27 -29.82
N ARG A 13 11.12 -21.52 -29.96
CA ARG A 13 12.43 -21.88 -29.37
C ARG A 13 12.40 -21.95 -27.84
N ARG A 14 11.69 -21.02 -27.18
CA ARG A 14 11.57 -21.00 -25.71
C ARG A 14 10.71 -22.16 -25.24
N TRP A 15 9.65 -22.49 -25.98
CA TRP A 15 8.85 -23.69 -25.73
C TRP A 15 9.67 -24.98 -25.87
N ALA A 16 10.48 -25.10 -26.92
CA ALA A 16 11.37 -26.25 -27.09
C ALA A 16 12.36 -26.38 -25.92
N ALA A 17 12.96 -25.27 -25.46
CA ALA A 17 13.82 -25.27 -24.27
C ALA A 17 13.05 -25.73 -23.01
N LEU A 18 11.86 -25.18 -22.75
CA LEU A 18 11.06 -25.56 -21.58
C LEU A 18 10.74 -27.06 -21.55
N LEU A 19 10.36 -27.63 -22.70
CA LEU A 19 10.02 -29.04 -22.81
C LEU A 19 11.24 -29.96 -22.67
N ILE A 20 12.35 -29.64 -23.34
CA ILE A 20 13.56 -30.49 -23.33
C ILE A 20 14.18 -30.52 -21.93
N PHE A 21 14.46 -29.35 -21.35
CA PHE A 21 15.11 -29.26 -20.03
C PHE A 21 14.16 -29.70 -18.92
N GLY A 22 12.89 -29.30 -19.01
CA GLY A 22 11.90 -29.75 -18.05
C GLY A 22 11.72 -31.27 -18.08
N LEU A 23 11.71 -31.94 -19.24
CA LEU A 23 11.55 -33.40 -19.31
C LEU A 23 12.83 -34.14 -18.90
N PHE A 24 13.98 -33.77 -19.43
CA PHE A 24 15.23 -34.48 -19.15
C PHE A 24 15.67 -34.31 -17.70
N GLY A 25 15.42 -33.14 -17.10
CA GLY A 25 15.65 -32.95 -15.68
C GLY A 25 14.76 -33.84 -14.83
N GLN A 26 13.51 -34.06 -15.24
CA GLN A 26 12.61 -34.96 -14.54
C GLN A 26 12.98 -36.44 -14.74
N LEU A 27 13.49 -36.83 -15.91
CA LEU A 27 14.02 -38.20 -16.11
C LEU A 27 15.17 -38.50 -15.15
N ALA A 28 16.14 -37.61 -15.04
CA ALA A 28 17.25 -37.76 -14.09
C ALA A 28 16.76 -37.78 -12.64
N TRP A 29 15.88 -36.85 -12.27
CA TRP A 29 15.31 -36.75 -10.93
C TRP A 29 14.50 -37.99 -10.53
N THR A 30 13.71 -38.56 -11.45
CA THR A 30 12.94 -39.80 -11.21
C THR A 30 13.87 -41.00 -11.00
N ILE A 31 14.97 -41.09 -11.73
CA ILE A 31 15.97 -42.14 -11.52
C ILE A 31 16.61 -42.00 -10.14
N GLU A 32 17.02 -40.78 -9.80
CA GLU A 32 17.64 -40.43 -8.53
C GLU A 32 16.73 -40.75 -7.33
N ASN A 33 15.48 -40.30 -7.38
CA ASN A 33 14.58 -40.37 -6.22
C ASN A 33 13.69 -41.62 -6.15
N MET A 34 13.58 -42.41 -7.23
CA MET A 34 12.73 -43.62 -7.22
C MET A 34 13.55 -44.88 -7.45
N TYR A 35 14.44 -44.92 -8.43
CA TYR A 35 15.15 -46.15 -8.79
C TYR A 35 16.41 -46.40 -7.97
N PHE A 36 17.11 -45.38 -7.47
CA PHE A 36 18.21 -45.60 -6.51
C PHE A 36 17.70 -46.13 -5.18
N ASN A 37 16.56 -45.63 -4.70
CA ASN A 37 15.91 -46.16 -3.50
C ASN A 37 15.60 -47.66 -3.67
N VAL A 38 15.09 -48.07 -4.83
CA VAL A 38 14.82 -49.47 -5.17
C VAL A 38 16.11 -50.28 -5.33
N PHE A 39 17.16 -49.73 -5.94
CA PHE A 39 18.45 -50.38 -6.10
C PHE A 39 19.15 -50.64 -4.77
N VAL A 40 19.20 -49.65 -3.88
CA VAL A 40 19.76 -49.77 -2.51
C VAL A 40 19.02 -50.86 -1.74
N TYR A 41 17.69 -50.84 -1.82
CA TYR A 41 16.83 -51.82 -1.16
C TYR A 41 17.06 -53.25 -1.65
N ASN A 42 17.17 -53.44 -2.97
CA ASN A 42 17.27 -54.76 -3.59
C ASN A 42 18.70 -55.31 -3.63
N THR A 43 19.72 -54.46 -3.54
CA THR A 43 21.12 -54.84 -3.86
C THR A 43 22.10 -54.64 -2.70
N ILE A 44 21.77 -53.78 -1.72
CA ILE A 44 22.76 -53.32 -0.72
C ILE A 44 22.28 -53.53 0.72
N SER A 45 21.09 -53.06 1.09
CA SER A 45 20.56 -53.18 2.46
C SER A 45 19.04 -53.08 2.50
N THR A 46 18.39 -53.93 3.29
CA THR A 46 16.93 -53.92 3.51
C THR A 46 16.50 -53.01 4.66
N ASP A 47 17.42 -52.28 5.29
CA ASP A 47 17.13 -51.36 6.41
C ASP A 47 16.44 -50.06 5.91
N PRO A 48 15.18 -49.80 6.29
CA PRO A 48 14.46 -48.58 5.91
C PRO A 48 15.11 -47.27 6.40
N GLY A 49 15.96 -47.32 7.43
CA GLY A 49 16.68 -46.15 7.95
C GLY A 49 17.66 -45.56 6.95
N VAL A 50 18.35 -46.41 6.18
CA VAL A 50 19.34 -45.99 5.17
C VAL A 50 18.69 -45.21 4.02
N ILE A 51 17.46 -45.60 3.63
CA ILE A 51 16.68 -44.93 2.59
C ILE A 51 16.18 -43.57 3.08
N ALA A 52 15.68 -43.50 4.31
CA ALA A 52 15.23 -42.24 4.91
C ALA A 52 16.39 -41.24 5.06
N ASP A 53 17.56 -41.72 5.49
CA ASP A 53 18.75 -40.89 5.63
C ASP A 53 19.27 -40.41 4.26
N MET A 54 19.28 -41.27 3.23
CA MET A 54 19.68 -40.90 1.87
C MET A 54 18.79 -39.77 1.30
N VAL A 55 17.46 -39.92 1.40
CA VAL A 55 16.50 -38.92 0.95
C VAL A 55 16.65 -37.60 1.72
N ALA A 56 16.90 -37.67 3.03
CA ALA A 56 17.13 -36.48 3.86
C ALA A 56 18.44 -35.76 3.49
N TRP A 57 19.55 -36.50 3.30
CA TRP A 57 20.84 -35.93 2.89
C TRP A 57 20.80 -35.34 1.48
N SER A 58 20.10 -35.97 0.55
CA SER A 58 19.83 -35.42 -0.78
C SER A 58 19.02 -34.13 -0.69
N ALA A 59 17.91 -34.10 0.06
CA ALA A 59 17.09 -32.90 0.22
C ALA A 59 17.88 -31.71 0.83
N VAL A 60 18.77 -31.99 1.81
CA VAL A 60 19.68 -30.99 2.37
C VAL A 60 20.67 -30.51 1.31
N THR A 61 21.29 -31.43 0.57
CA THR A 61 22.25 -31.13 -0.49
C THR A 61 21.62 -30.29 -1.60
N ALA A 62 20.42 -30.65 -2.06
CA ALA A 62 19.65 -29.89 -3.05
C ALA A 62 19.39 -28.45 -2.59
N THR A 63 18.97 -28.28 -1.34
CA THR A 63 18.62 -26.98 -0.77
C THR A 63 19.83 -26.07 -0.60
N VAL A 64 20.90 -26.61 0.00
CA VAL A 64 22.18 -25.87 0.19
C VAL A 64 22.78 -25.51 -1.18
N THR A 65 22.81 -26.45 -2.11
CA THR A 65 23.34 -26.22 -3.45
C THR A 65 22.54 -25.18 -4.20
N THR A 66 21.21 -25.25 -4.17
CA THR A 66 20.36 -24.26 -4.84
C THR A 66 20.54 -22.86 -4.27
N LEU A 67 20.71 -22.75 -2.95
CA LEU A 67 20.95 -21.48 -2.27
C LEU A 67 22.29 -20.85 -2.70
N LEU A 68 23.36 -21.65 -2.73
CA LEU A 68 24.70 -21.20 -3.11
C LEU A 68 24.80 -20.91 -4.60
N MET A 69 24.41 -21.87 -5.44
CA MET A 69 24.55 -21.77 -6.89
C MET A 69 23.55 -20.82 -7.52
N GLY A 70 22.36 -20.64 -6.94
CA GLY A 70 21.40 -19.62 -7.35
C GLY A 70 21.97 -18.21 -7.15
N ALA A 71 22.54 -17.94 -5.97
CA ALA A 71 23.21 -16.68 -5.69
C ALA A 71 24.44 -16.45 -6.59
N LEU A 72 25.19 -17.51 -6.91
CA LEU A 72 26.35 -17.44 -7.79
C LEU A 72 25.94 -17.17 -9.25
N SER A 73 24.90 -17.84 -9.73
CA SER A 73 24.33 -17.64 -11.07
C SER A 73 23.85 -16.20 -11.26
N ASP A 74 23.20 -15.62 -10.25
CA ASP A 74 22.75 -14.22 -10.27
C ASP A 74 23.95 -13.26 -10.28
N LYS A 75 24.97 -13.51 -9.45
CA LYS A 75 26.19 -12.69 -9.39
C LYS A 75 26.98 -12.71 -10.71
N MET A 76 27.00 -13.85 -11.41
CA MET A 76 27.72 -13.99 -12.67
C MET A 76 26.93 -13.47 -13.87
N GLY A 77 25.62 -13.24 -13.75
CA GLY A 77 24.78 -12.74 -14.83
C GLY A 77 24.76 -13.66 -16.06
N LYS A 78 24.97 -14.97 -15.87
CA LYS A 78 24.98 -15.98 -16.93
C LYS A 78 24.29 -17.23 -16.41
N ARG A 79 23.08 -17.54 -16.86
CA ARG A 79 22.34 -18.76 -16.47
C ARG A 79 22.60 -19.91 -17.43
N ARG A 80 22.77 -19.61 -18.72
CA ARG A 80 23.03 -20.61 -19.77
C ARG A 80 24.20 -21.54 -19.44
N GLY A 81 25.29 -21.00 -18.89
CA GLY A 81 26.47 -21.80 -18.53
C GLY A 81 26.19 -22.85 -17.44
N PHE A 82 25.45 -22.47 -16.41
CA PHE A 82 25.06 -23.38 -15.32
C PHE A 82 24.07 -24.45 -15.79
N ILE A 83 23.12 -24.10 -16.67
CA ILE A 83 22.17 -25.06 -17.23
C ILE A 83 22.90 -26.08 -18.11
N VAL A 84 23.65 -25.62 -19.11
CA VAL A 84 24.32 -26.51 -20.09
C VAL A 84 25.37 -27.37 -19.39
N GLY A 85 26.30 -26.76 -18.67
CA GLY A 85 27.38 -27.48 -17.99
C GLY A 85 26.84 -28.42 -16.91
N GLY A 86 25.83 -27.97 -16.16
CA GLY A 86 25.19 -28.75 -15.12
C GLY A 86 24.50 -30.00 -15.64
N TYR A 87 23.71 -29.91 -16.72
CA TYR A 87 23.05 -31.09 -17.32
C TYR A 87 24.06 -32.12 -17.90
N ILE A 88 25.18 -31.66 -18.48
CA ILE A 88 26.25 -32.56 -18.96
C ILE A 88 26.86 -33.34 -17.79
N VAL A 89 27.27 -32.64 -16.74
CA VAL A 89 27.93 -33.28 -15.59
C VAL A 89 26.95 -34.10 -14.77
N TRP A 90 25.68 -33.69 -14.68
CA TRP A 90 24.63 -34.48 -14.04
C TRP A 90 24.40 -35.80 -14.78
N GLY A 91 24.29 -35.77 -16.11
CA GLY A 91 24.16 -36.99 -16.91
C GLY A 91 25.39 -37.91 -16.81
N LEU A 92 26.60 -37.35 -16.82
CA LEU A 92 27.85 -38.12 -16.58
C LEU A 92 27.87 -38.77 -15.19
N SER A 93 27.35 -38.08 -14.17
CA SER A 93 27.27 -38.61 -12.80
C SER A 93 26.27 -39.77 -12.71
N VAL A 94 25.12 -39.67 -13.40
CA VAL A 94 24.15 -40.78 -13.53
C VAL A 94 24.79 -41.98 -14.22
N MET A 95 25.59 -41.78 -15.27
CA MET A 95 26.32 -42.87 -15.94
C MET A 95 27.38 -43.50 -15.03
N ALA A 96 28.12 -42.69 -14.26
CA ALA A 96 29.15 -43.17 -13.34
C ALA A 96 28.59 -44.09 -12.24
N PHE A 97 27.30 -43.96 -11.91
CA PHE A 97 26.61 -44.86 -10.99
C PHE A 97 26.59 -46.32 -11.46
N SER A 98 26.59 -46.57 -12.78
CA SER A 98 26.66 -47.93 -13.34
C SER A 98 27.91 -48.72 -12.91
N LEU A 99 28.94 -48.03 -12.38
CA LEU A 99 30.19 -48.60 -11.90
C LEU A 99 30.12 -49.02 -10.42
N ILE A 100 29.09 -48.62 -9.68
CA ILE A 100 28.94 -48.91 -8.25
C ILE A 100 28.24 -50.26 -8.08
N SER A 101 28.99 -51.29 -7.68
CA SER A 101 28.48 -52.62 -7.33
C SER A 101 29.23 -53.20 -6.14
N VAL A 102 28.61 -54.12 -5.39
CA VAL A 102 29.25 -54.81 -4.25
C VAL A 102 30.52 -55.55 -4.71
N GLN A 103 30.52 -56.08 -5.94
CA GLN A 103 31.67 -56.75 -6.56
C GLN A 103 32.83 -55.79 -6.84
N ASN A 104 32.54 -54.56 -7.28
CA ASN A 104 33.57 -53.53 -7.49
C ASN A 104 34.06 -52.95 -6.16
N ALA A 105 33.18 -52.78 -5.16
CA ALA A 105 33.55 -52.34 -3.82
C ALA A 105 34.44 -53.36 -3.10
N ALA A 106 34.17 -54.66 -3.25
CA ALA A 106 35.00 -55.75 -2.69
C ALA A 106 36.41 -55.83 -3.31
N ARG A 107 36.64 -55.21 -4.49
CA ARG A 107 37.98 -55.07 -5.08
C ARG A 107 38.78 -53.91 -4.47
N LEU A 108 38.10 -52.95 -3.84
CA LEU A 108 38.68 -51.71 -3.31
C LEU A 108 38.75 -51.70 -1.78
N PHE A 109 37.90 -52.49 -1.11
CA PHE A 109 37.80 -52.54 0.35
C PHE A 109 37.77 -53.99 0.86
N PRO A 110 38.22 -54.26 2.10
CA PRO A 110 38.15 -55.58 2.71
C PRO A 110 36.73 -56.17 2.67
N ALA A 111 36.61 -57.47 2.38
CA ALA A 111 35.33 -58.13 2.13
C ALA A 111 34.32 -58.02 3.29
N ALA A 112 34.79 -57.85 4.54
CA ALA A 112 33.96 -57.70 5.73
C ALA A 112 33.15 -56.39 5.77
N ASP A 113 33.60 -55.34 5.07
CA ASP A 113 32.95 -54.01 5.06
C ASP A 113 32.40 -53.62 3.68
N ALA A 114 32.53 -54.48 2.67
CA ALA A 114 32.18 -54.17 1.28
C ALA A 114 30.73 -53.71 1.07
N ALA A 115 29.77 -54.31 1.79
CA ALA A 115 28.36 -53.93 1.72
C ALA A 115 28.08 -52.56 2.36
N ARG A 116 28.71 -52.28 3.52
CA ARG A 116 28.59 -50.96 4.20
C ARG A 116 29.24 -49.85 3.39
N MET A 117 30.41 -50.12 2.80
CA MET A 117 31.13 -49.16 1.95
C MET A 117 30.40 -48.92 0.62
N ALA A 118 29.78 -49.94 0.03
CA ALA A 118 28.91 -49.78 -1.14
C ALA A 118 27.69 -48.90 -0.82
N ALA A 119 27.04 -49.09 0.35
CA ALA A 119 25.94 -48.23 0.79
C ALA A 119 26.38 -46.77 0.96
N LEU A 120 27.53 -46.53 1.59
CA LEU A 120 28.07 -45.19 1.78
C LEU A 120 28.41 -44.52 0.44
N LEU A 121 29.01 -45.24 -0.50
CA LEU A 121 29.33 -44.73 -1.83
C LEU A 121 28.08 -44.36 -2.63
N VAL A 122 26.98 -45.11 -2.48
CA VAL A 122 25.69 -44.75 -3.08
C VAL A 122 25.15 -43.44 -2.51
N VAL A 123 25.16 -43.25 -1.19
CA VAL A 123 24.72 -41.99 -0.56
C VAL A 123 25.58 -40.80 -1.01
N ILE A 124 26.90 -40.99 -1.10
CA ILE A 124 27.82 -39.96 -1.59
C ILE A 124 27.51 -39.63 -3.06
N MET A 125 27.34 -40.64 -3.90
CA MET A 125 27.08 -40.43 -5.32
C MET A 125 25.72 -39.75 -5.54
N ASP A 126 24.71 -40.13 -4.76
CA ASP A 126 23.40 -39.49 -4.71
C ASP A 126 23.54 -37.98 -4.42
N CYS A 127 24.27 -37.61 -3.36
CA CYS A 127 24.55 -36.20 -3.05
C CYS A 127 25.31 -35.47 -4.18
N VAL A 128 26.26 -36.14 -4.85
CA VAL A 128 27.00 -35.58 -5.99
C VAL A 128 26.07 -35.31 -7.19
N MET A 129 25.19 -36.26 -7.50
CA MET A 129 24.19 -36.10 -8.55
C MET A 129 23.19 -35.00 -8.19
N THR A 130 22.70 -34.97 -6.96
CA THR A 130 21.82 -33.91 -6.44
C THR A 130 22.48 -32.54 -6.55
N PHE A 131 23.78 -32.43 -6.25
CA PHE A 131 24.52 -31.17 -6.37
C PHE A 131 24.50 -30.65 -7.82
N PHE A 132 24.83 -31.50 -8.80
CA PHE A 132 24.82 -31.08 -10.20
C PHE A 132 23.40 -30.85 -10.73
N GLY A 133 22.44 -31.71 -10.37
CA GLY A 133 21.03 -31.59 -10.70
C GLY A 133 20.42 -30.29 -10.19
N SER A 134 20.58 -29.98 -8.90
CA SER A 134 20.08 -28.74 -8.30
C SER A 134 20.80 -27.49 -8.82
N THR A 135 22.08 -27.57 -9.15
CA THR A 135 22.79 -26.46 -9.82
C THR A 135 22.18 -26.15 -11.18
N ALA A 136 21.93 -27.18 -11.99
CA ALA A 136 21.46 -27.02 -13.37
C ALA A 136 19.96 -26.69 -13.43
N ASN A 137 19.15 -27.42 -12.67
CA ASN A 137 17.71 -27.41 -12.76
C ASN A 137 17.07 -26.44 -11.75
N ASP A 138 17.33 -26.63 -10.45
CA ASP A 138 16.64 -25.88 -9.38
C ASP A 138 17.11 -24.43 -9.29
N ALA A 139 18.43 -24.21 -9.38
CA ALA A 139 19.05 -22.89 -9.28
C ALA A 139 18.99 -22.11 -10.60
N ALA A 140 19.40 -22.72 -11.70
CA ALA A 140 19.60 -22.00 -12.96
C ALA A 140 18.38 -22.07 -13.89
N PHE A 141 17.87 -23.27 -14.20
CA PHE A 141 16.74 -23.42 -15.13
C PHE A 141 15.44 -22.81 -14.60
N ASN A 142 15.02 -23.10 -13.37
CA ASN A 142 13.80 -22.51 -12.82
C ASN A 142 13.86 -20.98 -12.70
N ALA A 143 15.03 -20.42 -12.40
CA ALA A 143 15.23 -18.98 -12.40
C ALA A 143 15.16 -18.41 -13.83
N TRP A 144 15.74 -19.10 -14.82
CA TRP A 144 15.59 -18.75 -16.23
C TRP A 144 14.13 -18.77 -16.69
N VAL A 145 13.32 -19.75 -16.27
CA VAL A 145 11.86 -19.79 -16.55
C VAL A 145 11.17 -18.54 -16.01
N THR A 146 11.56 -18.10 -14.81
CA THR A 146 11.01 -16.88 -14.19
C THR A 146 11.37 -15.63 -15.00
N ASP A 147 12.60 -15.57 -15.52
CA ASP A 147 13.10 -14.41 -16.28
C ASP A 147 12.50 -14.30 -17.70
N VAL A 148 12.10 -15.43 -18.31
CA VAL A 148 11.57 -15.44 -19.70
C VAL A 148 10.04 -15.46 -19.78
N THR A 149 9.33 -15.46 -18.65
CA THR A 149 7.86 -15.51 -18.56
C THR A 149 7.26 -14.29 -17.85
N ASP A 150 6.03 -13.93 -18.20
CA ASP A 150 5.30 -12.77 -17.66
C ASP A 150 3.90 -13.15 -17.14
N GLU A 151 3.20 -12.20 -16.52
CA GLU A 151 1.86 -12.43 -15.92
C GLU A 151 0.82 -12.99 -16.90
N SER A 152 0.99 -12.79 -18.22
CA SER A 152 0.03 -13.22 -19.25
C SER A 152 0.24 -14.66 -19.74
N ASN A 153 1.43 -15.23 -19.52
CA ASN A 153 1.79 -16.57 -20.04
C ASN A 153 2.29 -17.55 -18.95
N ARG A 154 2.59 -17.07 -17.75
CA ARG A 154 3.15 -17.87 -16.65
C ARG A 154 2.29 -19.05 -16.21
N GLY A 155 0.96 -18.91 -16.14
CA GLY A 155 0.08 -20.01 -15.75
C GLY A 155 0.14 -21.20 -16.71
N ARG A 156 0.17 -20.93 -18.01
CA ARG A 156 0.30 -21.98 -19.05
C ARG A 156 1.62 -22.72 -18.98
N VAL A 157 2.72 -22.00 -18.76
CA VAL A 157 4.06 -22.59 -18.62
C VAL A 157 4.09 -23.51 -17.40
N GLU A 158 3.53 -23.07 -16.27
CA GLU A 158 3.47 -23.88 -15.04
C GLU A 158 2.66 -25.16 -15.20
N THR A 159 1.51 -25.09 -15.87
CA THR A 159 0.72 -26.31 -16.11
C THR A 159 1.45 -27.32 -17.00
N VAL A 160 2.26 -26.86 -17.95
CA VAL A 160 3.08 -27.75 -18.78
C VAL A 160 4.23 -28.34 -17.97
N LEU A 161 4.96 -27.52 -17.22
CA LEU A 161 6.06 -28.01 -16.38
C LEU A 161 5.57 -29.00 -15.31
N ALA A 162 4.36 -28.82 -14.76
CA ALA A 162 3.76 -29.74 -13.81
C ALA A 162 3.45 -31.13 -14.39
N VAL A 163 3.33 -31.27 -15.72
CA VAL A 163 3.10 -32.55 -16.42
C VAL A 163 4.39 -33.35 -16.62
N LEU A 164 5.54 -32.67 -16.69
CA LEU A 164 6.81 -33.29 -17.07
C LEU A 164 7.31 -34.37 -16.10
N PRO A 165 7.15 -34.26 -14.77
CA PRO A 165 7.45 -35.34 -13.84
C PRO A 165 6.68 -36.63 -14.18
N LEU A 166 5.39 -36.50 -14.54
CA LEU A 166 4.54 -37.64 -14.87
C LEU A 166 4.91 -38.25 -16.22
N ALA A 167 5.27 -37.42 -17.20
CA ALA A 167 5.79 -37.89 -18.48
C ALA A 167 7.10 -38.67 -18.31
N ALA A 168 8.00 -38.18 -17.45
CA ALA A 168 9.23 -38.89 -17.10
C ALA A 168 8.94 -40.24 -16.43
N MET A 169 8.04 -40.25 -15.44
CA MET A 169 7.57 -41.49 -14.79
C MET A 169 6.97 -42.47 -15.79
N LEU A 170 6.13 -42.02 -16.73
CA LEU A 170 5.52 -42.87 -17.75
C LEU A 170 6.58 -43.48 -18.69
N VAL A 171 7.57 -42.68 -19.11
CA VAL A 171 8.67 -43.16 -19.95
C VAL A 171 9.45 -44.25 -19.21
N ILE A 172 9.81 -44.01 -17.95
CA ILE A 172 10.63 -44.94 -17.18
C ILE A 172 9.84 -46.19 -16.79
N PHE A 173 8.73 -46.04 -16.05
CA PHE A 173 7.92 -47.17 -15.57
C PHE A 173 7.20 -47.93 -16.69
N GLY A 174 6.69 -47.21 -17.69
CA GLY A 174 5.94 -47.82 -18.79
C GLY A 174 6.83 -48.39 -19.90
N GLY A 175 8.00 -47.80 -20.13
CA GLY A 175 8.87 -48.14 -21.26
C GLY A 175 10.12 -48.94 -20.92
N PHE A 176 10.69 -48.76 -19.71
CA PHE A 176 12.04 -49.24 -19.38
C PHE A 176 12.13 -50.08 -18.09
N ASP A 177 11.06 -50.23 -17.32
CA ASP A 177 11.03 -51.01 -16.06
C ASP A 177 11.39 -52.50 -16.26
N TRP A 178 11.13 -53.05 -17.45
CA TRP A 178 11.53 -54.41 -17.80
C TRP A 178 13.06 -54.61 -17.77
N MET A 179 13.85 -53.56 -18.03
CA MET A 179 15.31 -53.64 -18.00
C MET A 179 15.83 -53.79 -16.57
N THR A 180 15.24 -53.07 -15.62
CA THR A 180 15.56 -53.17 -14.20
C THR A 180 15.08 -54.49 -13.62
N ALA A 181 13.91 -54.99 -14.03
CA ALA A 181 13.41 -56.31 -13.66
C ALA A 181 14.30 -57.46 -14.19
N ALA A 182 14.92 -57.27 -15.36
CA ALA A 182 15.89 -58.21 -15.95
C ALA A 182 17.32 -58.08 -15.38
N GLY A 183 17.54 -57.23 -14.37
CA GLY A 183 18.85 -57.02 -13.75
C GLY A 183 19.85 -56.21 -14.58
N ARG A 184 19.42 -55.59 -15.69
CA ARG A 184 20.29 -54.80 -16.62
C ARG A 184 20.49 -53.36 -16.15
N TRP A 185 20.84 -53.18 -14.87
CA TRP A 185 20.98 -51.88 -14.22
C TRP A 185 22.04 -50.98 -14.87
N SER A 186 23.18 -51.55 -15.29
CA SER A 186 24.25 -50.77 -15.91
C SER A 186 23.84 -50.14 -17.23
N GLU A 187 23.11 -50.87 -18.07
CA GLU A 187 22.63 -50.38 -19.36
C GLU A 187 21.54 -49.31 -19.18
N PHE A 188 20.67 -49.50 -18.19
CA PHE A 188 19.64 -48.53 -17.83
C PHE A 188 20.25 -47.17 -17.45
N PHE A 189 21.25 -47.14 -16.56
CA PHE A 189 21.90 -45.90 -16.14
C PHE A 189 22.70 -45.23 -17.28
N LEU A 190 23.30 -46.01 -18.18
CA LEU A 190 24.01 -45.49 -19.35
C LEU A 190 23.06 -44.77 -20.32
N ILE A 191 21.89 -45.36 -20.61
CA ILE A 191 20.91 -44.77 -21.53
C ILE A 191 20.41 -43.42 -21.01
N PHE A 192 19.94 -43.37 -19.76
CA PHE A 192 19.34 -42.16 -19.22
C PHE A 192 20.38 -41.09 -18.88
N GLY A 193 21.55 -41.47 -18.36
CA GLY A 193 22.65 -40.52 -18.18
C GLY A 193 23.13 -39.93 -19.51
N GLY A 194 23.11 -40.73 -20.59
CA GLY A 194 23.34 -40.27 -21.96
C GLY A 194 22.28 -39.27 -22.44
N LEU A 195 20.99 -39.54 -22.20
CA LEU A 195 19.88 -38.62 -22.55
C LEU A 195 19.99 -37.27 -21.83
N VAL A 196 20.31 -37.28 -20.53
CA VAL A 196 20.47 -36.06 -19.73
C VAL A 196 21.68 -35.25 -20.24
N THR A 197 22.78 -35.93 -20.56
CA THR A 197 23.98 -35.33 -21.17
C THR A 197 23.65 -34.70 -22.53
N LEU A 198 22.89 -35.40 -23.38
CA LEU A 198 22.40 -34.88 -24.65
C LEU A 198 21.56 -33.61 -24.48
N GLY A 199 20.72 -33.55 -23.44
CA GLY A 199 19.97 -32.34 -23.08
C GLY A 199 20.88 -31.14 -22.85
N GLY A 200 21.98 -31.34 -22.12
CA GLY A 200 23.00 -30.31 -21.90
C GLY A 200 23.55 -29.75 -23.22
N PHE A 201 23.94 -30.63 -24.17
CA PHE A 201 24.41 -30.21 -25.49
C PHE A 201 23.33 -29.48 -26.31
N LEU A 202 22.08 -29.94 -26.29
CA LEU A 202 20.97 -29.25 -26.94
C LEU A 202 20.77 -27.84 -26.35
N GLY A 203 21.14 -27.61 -25.09
CA GLY A 203 21.05 -26.31 -24.42
C GLY A 203 21.96 -25.24 -25.00
N LEU A 204 23.05 -25.64 -25.66
CA LEU A 204 23.87 -24.72 -26.43
C LEU A 204 23.06 -24.06 -27.57
N PHE A 205 22.07 -24.76 -28.11
CA PHE A 205 21.26 -24.27 -29.22
C PHE A 205 19.95 -23.64 -28.78
N PHE A 206 19.31 -24.10 -27.70
CA PHE A 206 17.98 -23.62 -27.32
C PHE A 206 17.97 -22.53 -26.24
N VAL A 207 18.88 -22.57 -25.26
CA VAL A 207 18.90 -21.64 -24.13
C VAL A 207 19.70 -20.38 -24.46
N ARG A 208 19.08 -19.21 -24.25
CA ARG A 208 19.74 -17.88 -24.30
C ARG A 208 19.42 -17.13 -23.01
N ASP A 209 20.42 -16.42 -22.48
CA ASP A 209 20.23 -15.54 -21.32
C ASP A 209 19.29 -14.38 -21.67
N ALA A 210 18.48 -13.93 -20.70
CA ALA A 210 17.52 -12.86 -20.90
C ALA A 210 18.23 -11.49 -21.07
N PRO A 211 17.76 -10.61 -21.97
CA PRO A 211 18.44 -9.33 -22.27
C PRO A 211 18.53 -8.35 -21.08
N GLY A 212 17.79 -8.56 -20.00
CA GLY A 212 17.79 -7.72 -18.79
C GLY A 212 18.69 -8.20 -17.63
N LEU A 213 19.40 -9.31 -17.77
CA LEU A 213 20.18 -9.90 -16.67
C LEU A 213 21.48 -9.10 -16.43
N ARG A 214 21.49 -8.21 -15.42
CA ARG A 214 22.67 -7.41 -15.04
C ARG A 214 23.47 -8.09 -13.92
N ARG A 215 24.79 -7.90 -13.93
CA ARG A 215 25.71 -8.39 -12.89
C ARG A 215 25.41 -7.69 -11.56
N ALA A 216 25.13 -8.46 -10.49
CA ALA A 216 24.89 -7.88 -9.17
C ALA A 216 26.22 -7.44 -8.50
N GLU A 217 26.31 -6.18 -8.06
CA GLU A 217 27.51 -5.61 -7.41
C GLU A 217 27.66 -5.95 -5.91
N SER A 218 26.69 -6.65 -5.31
CA SER A 218 26.66 -6.90 -3.86
C SER A 218 27.49 -8.11 -3.39
N SER A 219 27.82 -8.13 -2.09
CA SER A 219 28.56 -9.22 -1.45
C SER A 219 27.77 -10.54 -1.44
N TYR A 220 28.38 -11.60 -1.99
CA TYR A 220 27.80 -12.94 -2.17
C TYR A 220 27.14 -13.52 -0.90
N PHE A 221 27.82 -13.47 0.25
CA PHE A 221 27.27 -13.98 1.51
C PHE A 221 26.13 -13.13 2.07
N LYS A 222 26.15 -11.80 1.84
CA LYS A 222 25.05 -10.92 2.25
C LYS A 222 23.76 -11.24 1.48
N ASN A 223 23.87 -11.70 0.23
CA ASN A 223 22.73 -12.10 -0.60
C ASN A 223 22.11 -13.43 -0.15
N ILE A 224 22.93 -14.40 0.27
CA ILE A 224 22.46 -15.70 0.80
C ILE A 224 21.62 -15.51 2.07
N VAL A 225 22.06 -14.65 2.99
CA VAL A 225 21.37 -14.39 4.27
C VAL A 225 20.20 -13.40 4.09
N TYR A 226 20.14 -12.66 2.98
CA TYR A 226 19.20 -11.56 2.77
C TYR A 226 17.74 -11.97 3.00
N GLY A 227 17.28 -13.05 2.37
CA GLY A 227 15.89 -13.48 2.52
C GLY A 227 15.59 -14.24 3.82
N PHE A 228 16.59 -14.49 4.66
CA PHE A 228 16.34 -14.97 6.04
C PHE A 228 16.21 -13.82 7.04
N ARG A 229 16.51 -12.57 6.64
CA ARG A 229 16.41 -11.42 7.54
C ARG A 229 14.96 -11.18 7.94
N PRO A 230 14.65 -11.04 9.25
CA PRO A 230 13.28 -10.76 9.72
C PRO A 230 12.65 -9.53 9.06
N ALA A 231 13.45 -8.49 8.75
CA ALA A 231 12.99 -7.31 8.03
C ALA A 231 12.50 -7.64 6.61
N VAL A 232 13.19 -8.53 5.88
CA VAL A 232 12.82 -8.92 4.51
C VAL A 232 11.57 -9.80 4.50
N VAL A 233 11.44 -10.70 5.48
CA VAL A 233 10.23 -11.52 5.68
C VAL A 233 9.02 -10.62 5.95
N ARG A 234 9.16 -9.63 6.85
CA ARG A 234 8.10 -8.66 7.16
C ARG A 234 7.73 -7.75 5.98
N GLN A 235 8.68 -7.45 5.09
CA GLN A 235 8.44 -6.66 3.89
C GLN A 235 7.71 -7.44 2.79
N ASN A 236 7.86 -8.77 2.75
CA ASN A 236 7.33 -9.64 1.69
C ASN A 236 6.38 -10.74 2.23
N PRO A 237 5.38 -10.44 3.08
CA PRO A 237 4.60 -11.46 3.78
C PRO A 237 3.83 -12.39 2.83
N GLN A 238 3.42 -11.90 1.66
CA GLN A 238 2.69 -12.68 0.65
C GLN A 238 3.55 -13.80 0.05
N LEU A 239 4.85 -13.54 -0.17
CA LEU A 239 5.77 -14.54 -0.70
C LEU A 239 5.95 -15.69 0.28
N TYR A 240 6.18 -15.37 1.57
CA TYR A 240 6.38 -16.39 2.60
C TYR A 240 5.10 -17.15 2.94
N LEU A 241 3.93 -16.53 2.84
CA LEU A 241 2.65 -17.24 2.95
C LEU A 241 2.43 -18.20 1.77
N ALA A 242 2.83 -17.82 0.55
CA ALA A 242 2.81 -18.73 -0.60
C ALA A 242 3.80 -19.89 -0.42
N PHE A 243 5.00 -19.62 0.09
CA PHE A 243 5.98 -20.66 0.45
C PHE A 243 5.45 -21.59 1.55
N LEU A 244 4.81 -21.07 2.59
CA LEU A 244 4.18 -21.90 3.61
C LEU A 244 3.08 -22.79 3.03
N GLY A 245 2.27 -22.26 2.09
CA GLY A 245 1.30 -23.04 1.33
C GLY A 245 1.96 -24.19 0.56
N LEU A 246 3.07 -23.93 -0.14
CA LEU A 246 3.86 -24.95 -0.84
C LEU A 246 4.41 -26.02 0.12
N ALA A 247 4.88 -25.63 1.30
CA ALA A 247 5.40 -26.57 2.30
C ALA A 247 4.33 -27.52 2.83
N VAL A 248 3.15 -26.99 3.17
CA VAL A 248 2.04 -27.82 3.65
C VAL A 248 1.57 -28.78 2.56
N PHE A 249 1.37 -28.27 1.34
CA PHE A 249 0.97 -29.08 0.20
C PHE A 249 2.01 -30.16 -0.12
N GLY A 250 3.29 -29.81 -0.20
CA GLY A 250 4.37 -30.76 -0.46
C GLY A 250 4.45 -31.83 0.62
N ALA A 251 4.35 -31.45 1.91
CA ALA A 251 4.36 -32.41 3.01
C ALA A 251 3.19 -33.40 2.90
N SER A 252 1.99 -32.92 2.57
CA SER A 252 0.81 -33.77 2.33
C SER A 252 1.05 -34.81 1.23
N ALA A 253 1.59 -34.41 0.08
CA ALA A 253 1.90 -35.33 -1.01
C ALA A 253 2.93 -36.40 -0.58
N GLN A 254 3.96 -35.97 0.17
CA GLN A 254 5.02 -36.86 0.63
C GLN A 254 4.58 -37.86 1.73
N VAL A 255 3.40 -37.71 2.33
CA VAL A 255 2.85 -38.70 3.28
C VAL A 255 2.53 -40.04 2.61
N PHE A 256 2.03 -40.03 1.38
CA PHE A 256 1.58 -41.25 0.70
C PHE A 256 2.40 -41.59 -0.54
N MET A 257 2.97 -40.59 -1.23
CA MET A 257 3.59 -40.81 -2.55
C MET A 257 4.73 -41.85 -2.55
N PRO A 258 5.65 -41.87 -1.55
CA PRO A 258 6.69 -42.91 -1.48
C PRO A 258 6.14 -44.32 -1.29
N TYR A 259 4.94 -44.46 -0.73
CA TYR A 259 4.32 -45.74 -0.37
C TYR A 259 3.23 -46.18 -1.35
N LEU A 260 2.91 -45.37 -2.36
CA LEU A 260 1.77 -45.59 -3.26
C LEU A 260 1.88 -46.91 -4.04
N ILE A 261 3.06 -47.21 -4.58
CA ILE A 261 3.30 -48.45 -5.34
C ILE A 261 3.16 -49.66 -4.42
N ILE A 262 3.77 -49.59 -3.23
CA ILE A 262 3.72 -50.67 -2.23
C ILE A 262 2.26 -50.91 -1.79
N TYR A 263 1.49 -49.84 -1.59
CA TYR A 263 0.07 -49.92 -1.28
C TYR A 263 -0.71 -50.64 -2.40
N ILE A 264 -0.52 -50.26 -3.66
CA ILE A 264 -1.24 -50.88 -4.80
C ILE A 264 -0.86 -52.36 -4.95
N GLN A 265 0.42 -52.70 -4.86
CA GLN A 265 0.88 -54.07 -5.03
C GLN A 265 0.55 -54.96 -3.83
N ARG A 266 0.89 -54.52 -2.62
CA ARG A 266 0.88 -55.38 -1.42
C ARG A 266 -0.41 -55.28 -0.61
N TYR A 267 -1.07 -54.11 -0.59
CA TYR A 267 -2.35 -53.96 0.13
C TYR A 267 -3.55 -54.28 -0.78
N LEU A 268 -3.53 -53.82 -2.04
CA LEU A 268 -4.64 -54.06 -2.98
C LEU A 268 -4.47 -55.32 -3.82
N GLY A 269 -3.29 -55.93 -3.85
CA GLY A 269 -3.01 -57.14 -4.64
C GLY A 269 -3.02 -56.90 -6.15
N ILE A 270 -2.65 -55.69 -6.60
CA ILE A 270 -2.67 -55.31 -8.02
C ILE A 270 -1.24 -55.34 -8.56
N ASP A 271 -0.87 -56.43 -9.22
CA ASP A 271 0.50 -56.63 -9.74
C ASP A 271 0.80 -55.80 -11.00
N ASN A 272 -0.23 -55.42 -11.78
CA ASN A 272 -0.10 -54.58 -12.98
C ASN A 272 -0.18 -53.07 -12.69
N TYR A 273 0.37 -52.64 -11.56
CA TYR A 273 0.34 -51.25 -11.07
C TYR A 273 0.84 -50.21 -12.10
N ALA A 274 1.77 -50.59 -12.99
CA ALA A 274 2.29 -49.70 -14.04
C ALA A 274 1.21 -49.26 -15.04
N LEU A 275 0.29 -50.15 -15.41
CA LEU A 275 -0.84 -49.82 -16.31
C LEU A 275 -1.87 -48.94 -15.61
N VAL A 276 -2.14 -49.23 -14.33
CA VAL A 276 -3.05 -48.43 -13.49
C VAL A 276 -2.52 -47.01 -13.33
N LEU A 277 -1.25 -46.87 -12.98
CA LEU A 277 -0.61 -45.56 -12.82
C LEU A 277 -0.51 -44.85 -14.17
N GLY A 278 -0.12 -45.54 -15.24
CA GLY A 278 -0.06 -44.97 -16.59
C GLY A 278 -1.38 -44.34 -17.05
N ALA A 279 -2.51 -45.03 -16.85
CA ALA A 279 -3.83 -44.51 -17.18
C ALA A 279 -4.19 -43.25 -16.37
N VAL A 280 -3.90 -43.27 -15.07
CA VAL A 280 -4.11 -42.14 -14.15
C VAL A 280 -3.27 -40.93 -14.55
N LEU A 281 -1.98 -41.14 -14.85
CA LEU A 281 -1.02 -40.10 -15.21
C LEU A 281 -1.40 -39.39 -16.51
N ILE A 282 -1.81 -40.15 -17.54
CA ILE A 282 -2.24 -39.60 -18.83
C ILE A 282 -3.49 -38.74 -18.64
N GLY A 283 -4.48 -39.25 -17.91
CA GLY A 283 -5.72 -38.52 -17.63
C GLY A 283 -5.47 -37.23 -16.85
N ALA A 284 -4.76 -37.30 -15.73
CA ALA A 284 -4.48 -36.12 -14.89
C ALA A 284 -3.67 -35.06 -15.65
N SER A 285 -2.74 -35.49 -16.50
CA SER A 285 -1.96 -34.58 -17.36
C SER A 285 -2.84 -33.79 -18.33
N ALA A 286 -3.84 -34.43 -18.93
CA ALA A 286 -4.79 -33.75 -19.83
C ALA A 286 -5.62 -32.69 -19.09
N VAL A 287 -6.08 -32.99 -17.86
CA VAL A 287 -6.83 -32.05 -17.01
C VAL A 287 -5.98 -30.85 -16.61
N SER A 288 -4.72 -31.08 -16.23
CA SER A 288 -3.77 -30.02 -15.87
C SER A 288 -3.56 -29.03 -17.03
N VAL A 289 -3.29 -29.54 -18.24
CA VAL A 289 -3.10 -28.70 -19.44
C VAL A 289 -4.37 -27.91 -19.78
N ALA A 290 -5.54 -28.54 -19.72
CA ALA A 290 -6.81 -27.87 -20.03
C ALA A 290 -7.15 -26.75 -19.03
N SER A 291 -6.76 -26.92 -17.76
CA SER A 291 -7.09 -26.01 -16.67
C SER A 291 -6.16 -24.79 -16.58
N GLY A 292 -5.03 -24.75 -17.29
CA GLY A 292 -4.13 -23.58 -17.28
C GLY A 292 -4.81 -22.27 -17.67
N ARG A 293 -5.68 -22.28 -18.69
CA ARG A 293 -6.47 -21.09 -19.09
C ARG A 293 -7.50 -20.69 -18.03
N LEU A 294 -8.05 -21.67 -17.32
CA LEU A 294 -9.04 -21.45 -16.27
C LEU A 294 -8.41 -20.83 -15.02
N ILE A 295 -7.22 -21.31 -14.63
CA ILE A 295 -6.42 -20.76 -13.52
C ILE A 295 -6.09 -19.28 -13.77
N ASP A 296 -5.65 -18.94 -14.98
CA ASP A 296 -5.33 -17.56 -15.35
C ASP A 296 -6.58 -16.67 -15.36
N ARG A 297 -7.73 -17.19 -15.80
CA ARG A 297 -9.00 -16.43 -15.87
C ARG A 297 -9.64 -16.20 -14.51
N LEU A 298 -9.66 -17.20 -13.63
CA LEU A 298 -10.30 -17.12 -12.31
C LEU A 298 -9.37 -16.50 -11.25
N GLY A 299 -8.07 -16.49 -11.52
CA GLY A 299 -7.03 -16.01 -10.61
C GLY A 299 -6.50 -17.12 -9.71
N LYS A 300 -5.16 -17.27 -9.72
CA LYS A 300 -4.41 -18.35 -9.06
C LYS A 300 -4.82 -18.57 -7.60
N LEU A 301 -4.95 -17.49 -6.80
CA LEU A 301 -5.32 -17.56 -5.38
C LEU A 301 -6.76 -18.01 -5.11
N ARG A 302 -7.70 -17.69 -6.02
CA ARG A 302 -9.09 -18.15 -5.89
C ARG A 302 -9.19 -19.64 -6.21
N PHE A 303 -8.29 -20.13 -7.06
CA PHE A 303 -8.27 -21.50 -7.56
C PHE A 303 -7.65 -22.53 -6.59
N VAL A 304 -6.77 -22.12 -5.67
CA VAL A 304 -6.08 -23.05 -4.74
C VAL A 304 -7.05 -23.89 -3.89
N LEU A 305 -8.05 -23.27 -3.24
CA LEU A 305 -8.95 -24.02 -2.34
C LEU A 305 -9.87 -25.01 -3.09
N PRO A 306 -10.50 -24.64 -4.22
CA PRO A 306 -11.22 -25.62 -5.03
C PRO A 306 -10.33 -26.78 -5.49
N ALA A 307 -9.11 -26.50 -5.96
CA ALA A 307 -8.18 -27.55 -6.38
C ALA A 307 -7.79 -28.49 -5.21
N ALA A 308 -7.51 -27.94 -4.03
CA ALA A 308 -7.21 -28.72 -2.83
C ALA A 308 -8.42 -29.57 -2.39
N ALA A 309 -9.65 -29.08 -2.56
CA ALA A 309 -10.85 -29.86 -2.27
C ALA A 309 -11.00 -31.07 -3.22
N VAL A 310 -10.65 -30.91 -4.51
CA VAL A 310 -10.61 -32.03 -5.47
C VAL A 310 -9.56 -33.06 -5.05
N GLU A 311 -8.37 -32.61 -4.65
CA GLU A 311 -7.32 -33.52 -4.17
C GLU A 311 -7.74 -34.27 -2.90
N ILE A 312 -8.33 -33.58 -1.91
CA ILE A 312 -8.88 -34.21 -0.70
C ILE A 312 -9.95 -35.24 -1.07
N ALA A 313 -10.85 -34.94 -2.01
CA ALA A 313 -11.84 -35.90 -2.48
C ALA A 313 -11.18 -37.14 -3.10
N GLY A 314 -10.11 -36.97 -3.87
CA GLY A 314 -9.31 -38.07 -4.42
C GLY A 314 -8.63 -38.90 -3.32
N LEU A 315 -8.02 -38.25 -2.32
CA LEU A 315 -7.42 -38.92 -1.15
C LEU A 315 -8.45 -39.75 -0.38
N LEU A 316 -9.64 -39.19 -0.14
CA LEU A 316 -10.72 -39.91 0.54
C LEU A 316 -11.28 -41.05 -0.32
N ALA A 317 -11.38 -40.88 -1.64
CA ALA A 317 -11.80 -41.94 -2.56
C ALA A 317 -10.82 -43.12 -2.55
N MET A 318 -9.51 -42.85 -2.46
CA MET A 318 -8.48 -43.89 -2.35
C MET A 318 -8.65 -44.78 -1.11
N ILE A 319 -9.32 -44.30 -0.05
CA ILE A 319 -9.58 -45.11 1.15
C ILE A 319 -10.47 -46.30 0.82
N PHE A 320 -11.46 -46.09 -0.06
CA PHE A 320 -12.48 -47.07 -0.42
C PHE A 320 -12.21 -47.77 -1.76
N ALA A 321 -11.29 -47.24 -2.57
CA ALA A 321 -10.94 -47.81 -3.87
C ALA A 321 -10.38 -49.23 -3.72
N ARG A 322 -11.06 -50.21 -4.34
CA ARG A 322 -10.63 -51.61 -4.38
C ARG A 322 -10.66 -52.09 -5.83
N GLY A 323 -9.59 -52.77 -6.26
CA GLY A 323 -9.40 -53.23 -7.64
C GLY A 323 -8.96 -52.11 -8.61
N ALA A 324 -8.43 -52.53 -9.76
CA ALA A 324 -7.74 -51.63 -10.71
C ALA A 324 -8.60 -50.46 -11.21
N ALA A 325 -9.87 -50.71 -11.60
CA ALA A 325 -10.73 -49.65 -12.15
C ALA A 325 -11.07 -48.56 -11.12
N ALA A 326 -11.36 -48.94 -9.87
CA ALA A 326 -11.66 -47.98 -8.80
C ALA A 326 -10.43 -47.16 -8.43
N VAL A 327 -9.24 -47.78 -8.42
CA VAL A 327 -7.96 -47.09 -8.19
C VAL A 327 -7.64 -46.13 -9.33
N ILE A 328 -7.94 -46.49 -10.58
CA ILE A 328 -7.79 -45.55 -11.72
C ILE A 328 -8.70 -44.33 -11.54
N GLY A 329 -9.97 -44.53 -11.18
CA GLY A 329 -10.91 -43.43 -10.95
C GLY A 329 -10.48 -42.51 -9.80
N ALA A 330 -10.19 -43.08 -8.63
CA ALA A 330 -9.76 -42.32 -7.45
C ALA A 330 -8.39 -41.65 -7.65
N GLY A 331 -7.44 -42.37 -8.24
CA GLY A 331 -6.11 -41.87 -8.56
C GLY A 331 -6.14 -40.72 -9.59
N PHE A 332 -7.03 -40.78 -10.57
CA PHE A 332 -7.23 -39.70 -11.54
C PHE A 332 -7.69 -38.40 -10.85
N VAL A 333 -8.67 -38.47 -9.96
CA VAL A 333 -9.16 -37.31 -9.21
C VAL A 333 -8.06 -36.76 -8.29
N LEU A 334 -7.37 -37.66 -7.58
CA LEU A 334 -6.26 -37.33 -6.68
C LEU A 334 -5.15 -36.56 -7.41
N LEU A 335 -4.59 -37.13 -8.48
CA LEU A 335 -3.48 -36.51 -9.19
C LEU A 335 -3.91 -35.26 -9.96
N SER A 336 -5.15 -35.21 -10.48
CA SER A 336 -5.67 -33.99 -11.08
C SER A 336 -5.70 -32.84 -10.07
N GLY A 337 -6.22 -33.07 -8.86
CA GLY A 337 -6.21 -32.08 -7.78
C GLY A 337 -4.79 -31.65 -7.39
N ASN A 338 -3.89 -32.61 -7.19
CA ASN A 338 -2.49 -32.39 -6.83
C ASN A 338 -1.76 -31.48 -7.84
N MET A 339 -1.93 -31.74 -9.14
CA MET A 339 -1.32 -30.92 -10.20
C MET A 339 -1.86 -29.49 -10.21
N LEU A 340 -3.16 -29.32 -10.02
CA LEU A 340 -3.81 -28.02 -10.01
C LEU A 340 -3.36 -27.16 -8.81
N VAL A 341 -3.24 -27.79 -7.62
CA VAL A 341 -2.71 -27.11 -6.42
C VAL A 341 -1.24 -26.71 -6.63
N THR A 342 -0.43 -27.63 -7.17
CA THR A 342 0.98 -27.40 -7.50
C THR A 342 1.15 -26.20 -8.44
N ALA A 343 0.38 -26.17 -9.54
CA ALA A 343 0.46 -25.11 -10.54
C ALA A 343 0.02 -23.74 -9.97
N ALA A 344 -1.06 -23.72 -9.19
CA ALA A 344 -1.57 -22.49 -8.59
C ALA A 344 -0.62 -21.91 -7.54
N LEU A 345 -0.07 -22.73 -6.63
CA LEU A 345 0.84 -22.29 -5.58
C LEU A 345 2.22 -21.87 -6.11
N ASN A 346 2.80 -22.61 -7.06
CA ASN A 346 4.06 -22.20 -7.70
C ASN A 346 3.90 -20.91 -8.51
N GLY A 347 2.77 -20.75 -9.20
CA GLY A 347 2.43 -19.50 -9.88
C GLY A 347 2.34 -18.31 -8.91
N LEU A 348 1.70 -18.48 -7.76
CA LEU A 348 1.62 -17.44 -6.72
C LEU A 348 3.00 -17.09 -6.13
N ALA A 349 3.82 -18.09 -5.83
CA ALA A 349 5.18 -17.86 -5.33
C ALA A 349 6.00 -17.01 -6.30
N ARG A 350 5.88 -17.25 -7.61
CA ARG A 350 6.56 -16.46 -8.64
C ARG A 350 5.98 -15.06 -8.83
N ASP A 351 4.67 -14.91 -8.72
CA ASP A 351 4.02 -13.59 -8.81
C ASP A 351 4.42 -12.67 -7.65
N TYR A 352 4.66 -13.21 -6.46
CA TYR A 352 5.11 -12.46 -5.29
C TYR A 352 6.63 -12.30 -5.17
N THR A 353 7.41 -12.92 -6.05
CA THR A 353 8.87 -12.78 -6.02
C THR A 353 9.28 -11.41 -6.59
N PRO A 354 10.04 -10.57 -5.85
CA PRO A 354 10.45 -9.26 -6.33
C PRO A 354 11.26 -9.32 -7.63
N ARG A 355 10.99 -8.36 -8.54
CA ARG A 355 11.77 -8.17 -9.78
C ARG A 355 13.24 -7.90 -9.41
N ASP A 356 14.16 -8.48 -10.17
CA ASP A 356 15.62 -8.40 -9.98
C ASP A 356 16.22 -9.16 -8.77
N LYS A 357 15.43 -9.97 -8.06
CA LYS A 357 15.91 -10.81 -6.94
C LYS A 357 15.48 -12.27 -7.02
N ALA A 358 15.15 -12.75 -8.23
CA ALA A 358 14.58 -14.07 -8.45
C ALA A 358 15.45 -15.22 -7.89
N GLY A 359 16.76 -15.24 -8.16
CA GLY A 359 17.63 -16.31 -7.67
C GLY A 359 17.90 -16.24 -6.17
N HIS A 360 17.86 -15.06 -5.54
CA HIS A 360 17.95 -14.92 -4.07
C HIS A 360 16.79 -15.61 -3.33
N PHE A 361 15.57 -15.51 -3.87
CA PHE A 361 14.39 -16.14 -3.26
C PHE A 361 14.20 -17.59 -3.70
N GLN A 362 14.88 -18.03 -4.75
CA GLN A 362 14.75 -19.39 -5.25
C GLN A 362 15.35 -20.44 -4.31
N GLY A 363 16.50 -20.16 -3.69
CA GLY A 363 17.06 -21.03 -2.66
C GLY A 363 16.15 -21.14 -1.42
N ILE A 364 15.47 -20.04 -1.06
CA ILE A 364 14.50 -20.05 0.04
C ILE A 364 13.26 -20.84 -0.35
N ARG A 365 12.80 -20.73 -1.61
CA ARG A 365 11.68 -21.56 -2.10
C ARG A 365 11.98 -23.04 -1.92
N MET A 366 13.20 -23.51 -2.18
CA MET A 366 13.58 -24.93 -2.00
C MET A 366 13.46 -25.42 -0.56
N LEU A 367 13.76 -24.56 0.42
CA LEU A 367 13.54 -24.90 1.83
C LEU A 367 12.08 -25.29 2.09
N PHE A 368 11.15 -24.52 1.53
CA PHE A 368 9.71 -24.74 1.73
C PHE A 368 9.11 -25.76 0.76
N ALA A 369 9.55 -25.82 -0.49
CA ALA A 369 8.96 -26.68 -1.51
C ALA A 369 9.57 -28.10 -1.54
N VAL A 370 10.79 -28.27 -1.00
CA VAL A 370 11.55 -29.52 -1.10
C VAL A 370 12.00 -30.01 0.28
N LEU A 371 12.86 -29.27 1.00
CA LEU A 371 13.44 -29.76 2.26
C LEU A 371 12.38 -30.07 3.33
N LEU A 372 11.54 -29.10 3.67
CA LEU A 372 10.51 -29.28 4.70
C LEU A 372 9.54 -30.42 4.33
N PRO A 373 8.95 -30.47 3.13
CA PRO A 373 8.14 -31.59 2.66
C PRO A 373 8.82 -32.96 2.72
N MET A 374 10.02 -33.08 2.18
CA MET A 374 10.70 -34.38 2.03
C MET A 374 11.24 -34.91 3.36
N VAL A 375 11.47 -34.04 4.34
CA VAL A 375 11.73 -34.47 5.71
C VAL A 375 10.43 -34.83 6.41
N THR A 376 9.45 -33.93 6.45
CA THR A 376 8.26 -34.12 7.30
C THR A 376 7.27 -35.18 6.79
N GLY A 377 7.01 -35.23 5.49
CA GLY A 377 6.01 -36.11 4.89
C GLY A 377 6.31 -37.60 5.06
N PRO A 378 7.50 -38.10 4.68
CA PRO A 378 7.82 -39.52 4.78
C PRO A 378 7.87 -40.02 6.23
N TYR A 379 8.37 -39.22 7.18
CA TYR A 379 8.33 -39.61 8.61
C TYR A 379 6.90 -39.72 9.15
N LEU A 380 6.00 -38.82 8.72
CA LEU A 380 4.57 -38.90 9.06
C LEU A 380 3.92 -40.15 8.43
N GLY A 381 4.17 -40.41 7.16
CA GLY A 381 3.71 -41.61 6.47
C GLY A 381 4.19 -42.89 7.17
N ALA A 382 5.48 -42.98 7.48
CA ALA A 382 6.07 -44.10 8.21
C ALA A 382 5.44 -44.30 9.60
N ALA A 383 5.15 -43.23 10.33
CA ALA A 383 4.49 -43.32 11.63
C ALA A 383 3.06 -43.87 11.53
N VAL A 384 2.30 -43.44 10.52
CA VAL A 384 0.95 -43.95 10.24
C VAL A 384 0.97 -45.43 9.88
N ILE A 385 1.93 -45.85 9.05
CA ILE A 385 2.11 -47.25 8.66
C ILE A 385 2.42 -48.11 9.89
N ARG A 386 3.37 -47.69 10.74
CA ARG A 386 3.69 -48.37 12.01
C ARG A 386 2.51 -48.53 12.94
N GLY A 387 1.67 -47.48 13.03
CA GLY A 387 0.46 -47.50 13.87
C GLY A 387 -0.65 -48.40 13.35
N SER A 388 -0.62 -48.80 12.07
CA SER A 388 -1.70 -49.60 11.46
C SER A 388 -1.58 -51.11 11.68
N GLY A 389 -0.41 -51.62 12.08
CA GLY A 389 -0.19 -53.03 12.44
C GLY A 389 -0.27 -54.05 11.29
N ALA A 390 -0.54 -53.63 10.05
CA ALA A 390 -0.60 -54.53 8.90
C ALA A 390 0.80 -54.97 8.46
N VAL A 391 0.99 -56.28 8.26
CA VAL A 391 2.29 -56.87 7.90
C VAL A 391 2.17 -57.88 6.76
N TYR A 392 3.25 -58.10 6.03
CA TYR A 392 3.43 -59.17 5.05
C TYR A 392 4.80 -59.81 5.22
N GLU A 393 4.93 -61.06 4.81
CA GLU A 393 6.19 -61.81 4.92
C GLU A 393 6.86 -61.91 3.54
N GLU A 394 8.12 -61.50 3.47
CA GLU A 394 8.93 -61.59 2.26
C GLU A 394 10.32 -62.08 2.63
N LEU A 395 10.72 -63.24 2.08
CA LEU A 395 11.99 -63.92 2.39
C LEU A 395 12.21 -64.18 3.90
N GLY A 396 11.15 -64.51 4.64
CA GLY A 396 11.21 -64.82 6.07
C GLY A 396 11.32 -63.61 7.00
N VAL A 397 11.18 -62.39 6.47
CA VAL A 397 11.18 -61.14 7.24
C VAL A 397 9.79 -60.50 7.19
N VAL A 398 9.23 -60.18 8.36
CA VAL A 398 7.95 -59.49 8.51
C VAL A 398 8.14 -58.01 8.20
N LYS A 399 7.51 -57.51 7.14
CA LYS A 399 7.55 -56.11 6.70
C LYS A 399 6.17 -55.47 6.88
N GLN A 400 6.12 -54.18 7.19
CA GLN A 400 4.86 -53.45 7.35
C GLN A 400 4.24 -53.07 5.99
N VAL A 401 2.93 -53.21 5.88
CA VAL A 401 2.16 -52.85 4.67
C VAL A 401 1.48 -51.50 4.89
N PRO A 402 1.62 -50.53 3.97
CA PRO A 402 0.82 -49.31 4.03
C PRO A 402 -0.67 -49.61 3.93
N THR A 403 -1.46 -48.99 4.78
CA THR A 403 -2.93 -49.13 4.80
C THR A 403 -3.60 -47.86 4.28
N PRO A 404 -4.92 -47.86 4.01
CA PRO A 404 -5.66 -46.67 3.58
C PRO A 404 -5.50 -45.45 4.49
N ALA A 405 -5.04 -45.65 5.73
CA ALA A 405 -4.76 -44.60 6.70
C ALA A 405 -3.75 -43.55 6.20
N ILE A 406 -2.83 -43.90 5.29
CA ILE A 406 -1.88 -42.94 4.72
C ILE A 406 -2.57 -41.83 3.91
N PHE A 407 -3.67 -42.14 3.21
CA PHE A 407 -4.44 -41.15 2.44
C PHE A 407 -5.25 -40.24 3.36
N LEU A 408 -5.77 -40.79 4.47
CA LEU A 408 -6.44 -39.99 5.51
C LEU A 408 -5.44 -39.02 6.16
N ALA A 409 -4.26 -39.49 6.53
CA ALA A 409 -3.21 -38.64 7.10
C ALA A 409 -2.77 -37.54 6.12
N SER A 410 -2.60 -37.89 4.84
CA SER A 410 -2.30 -36.91 3.78
C SER A 410 -3.39 -35.85 3.65
N ALA A 411 -4.67 -36.25 3.71
CA ALA A 411 -5.81 -35.33 3.63
C ALA A 411 -5.85 -34.37 4.83
N VAL A 412 -5.58 -34.87 6.03
CA VAL A 412 -5.49 -34.04 7.25
C VAL A 412 -4.37 -32.99 7.11
N VAL A 413 -3.20 -33.38 6.61
CA VAL A 413 -2.10 -32.43 6.37
C VAL A 413 -2.51 -31.39 5.32
N LEU A 414 -3.19 -31.78 4.24
CA LEU A 414 -3.61 -30.86 3.18
C LEU A 414 -4.58 -29.79 3.66
N VAL A 415 -5.46 -30.08 4.64
CA VAL A 415 -6.40 -29.10 5.21
C VAL A 415 -5.67 -27.87 5.76
N PHE A 416 -4.44 -28.02 6.27
CA PHE A 416 -3.66 -26.90 6.78
C PHE A 416 -3.28 -25.87 5.69
N VAL A 417 -3.42 -26.20 4.39
CA VAL A 417 -3.21 -25.24 3.29
C VAL A 417 -4.24 -24.11 3.31
N VAL A 418 -5.39 -24.31 3.96
CA VAL A 418 -6.46 -23.31 4.07
C VAL A 418 -5.96 -22.04 4.76
N LEU A 419 -5.20 -22.18 5.86
CA LEU A 419 -4.73 -21.05 6.66
C LEU A 419 -3.85 -20.06 5.86
N PRO A 420 -2.73 -20.47 5.22
CA PRO A 420 -1.92 -19.55 4.43
C PRO A 420 -2.70 -18.94 3.26
N VAL A 421 -3.63 -19.69 2.64
CA VAL A 421 -4.47 -19.18 1.54
C VAL A 421 -5.48 -18.13 2.01
N LEU A 422 -6.10 -18.31 3.18
CA LEU A 422 -6.99 -17.31 3.75
C LEU A 422 -6.24 -16.02 4.13
N LEU A 423 -5.05 -16.15 4.70
CA LEU A 423 -4.18 -15.01 5.01
C LEU A 423 -3.73 -14.28 3.73
N LEU A 424 -3.41 -15.01 2.66
CA LEU A 424 -3.13 -14.44 1.34
C LEU A 424 -4.34 -13.69 0.76
N ARG A 425 -5.55 -14.25 0.88
CA ARG A 425 -6.79 -13.61 0.39
C ARG A 425 -7.08 -12.31 1.14
N ALA A 426 -6.89 -12.30 2.46
CA ALA A 426 -6.99 -11.09 3.27
C ALA A 426 -5.98 -10.02 2.82
N GLY A 427 -4.75 -10.42 2.50
CA GLY A 427 -3.70 -9.54 1.98
C GLY A 427 -3.92 -9.03 0.55
N GLN A 428 -4.54 -9.80 -0.35
CA GLN A 428 -4.85 -9.35 -1.72
C GLN A 428 -6.04 -8.40 -1.78
N ARG A 429 -7.08 -8.65 -0.97
CA ARG A 429 -8.16 -7.66 -0.79
C ARG A 429 -7.58 -6.31 -0.38
N ARG A 430 -6.44 -6.29 0.33
CA ARG A 430 -5.69 -5.08 0.67
C ARG A 430 -5.18 -4.19 -0.47
N ARG A 431 -5.20 -4.65 -1.73
CA ARG A 431 -4.54 -3.96 -2.87
C ARG A 431 -5.38 -3.86 -4.14
N ALA A 432 -6.71 -3.99 -4.07
CA ALA A 432 -7.55 -3.79 -5.26
C ALA A 432 -7.39 -2.34 -5.79
N PRO A 433 -7.28 -2.14 -7.12
CA PRO A 433 -7.26 -0.80 -7.70
C PRO A 433 -8.59 -0.10 -7.39
N LEU A 434 -8.52 1.21 -7.16
CA LEU A 434 -9.72 2.02 -6.95
C LEU A 434 -10.51 2.13 -8.25
N LYS A 435 -11.83 2.05 -8.15
CA LYS A 435 -12.73 2.48 -9.21
C LYS A 435 -12.65 4.00 -9.29
N GLU A 436 -12.45 4.54 -10.49
CA GLU A 436 -12.50 5.98 -10.74
C GLU A 436 -13.94 6.47 -10.59
N LEU A 437 -14.15 7.49 -9.79
CA LEU A 437 -15.39 8.24 -9.68
C LEU A 437 -15.07 9.71 -9.90
N LEU A 438 -15.90 10.39 -10.68
CA LEU A 438 -15.81 11.82 -10.89
C LEU A 438 -16.98 12.51 -10.18
N THR A 439 -16.69 13.66 -9.59
CA THR A 439 -17.72 14.56 -9.10
C THR A 439 -18.43 15.24 -10.28
N PRO A 440 -19.67 15.75 -10.10
CA PRO A 440 -20.36 16.50 -11.14
C PRO A 440 -19.56 17.69 -11.70
N TRP A 441 -18.74 18.33 -10.86
CA TRP A 441 -17.88 19.46 -11.25
C TRP A 441 -16.60 18.99 -11.97
N GLY A 442 -16.01 17.88 -11.53
CA GLY A 442 -14.85 17.29 -12.23
C GLY A 442 -15.17 16.84 -13.65
N GLU A 443 -16.41 16.43 -13.93
CA GLU A 443 -16.88 16.13 -15.29
C GLU A 443 -16.98 17.35 -16.20
N GLN A 444 -17.18 18.53 -15.62
CA GLN A 444 -17.37 19.80 -16.33
C GLN A 444 -16.11 20.68 -16.32
N LEU A 445 -15.05 20.23 -15.65
CA LEU A 445 -13.80 20.98 -15.51
C LEU A 445 -13.23 21.35 -16.89
N ASP A 446 -12.90 22.64 -17.07
CA ASP A 446 -12.04 23.08 -18.16
C ASP A 446 -10.57 22.82 -17.80
N PRO A 447 -9.89 21.85 -18.46
CA PRO A 447 -8.48 21.55 -18.18
C PRO A 447 -7.51 22.65 -18.64
N ASP A 448 -7.95 23.63 -19.44
CA ASP A 448 -7.09 24.74 -19.89
C ASP A 448 -7.16 25.96 -18.96
N ALA A 449 -8.24 26.10 -18.19
CA ALA A 449 -8.42 27.18 -17.22
C ALA A 449 -9.10 26.72 -15.90
N PRO A 450 -8.56 25.72 -15.18
CA PRO A 450 -9.16 25.26 -13.94
C PRO A 450 -8.90 26.25 -12.80
N LEU A 451 -9.91 26.41 -11.92
CA LEU A 451 -9.88 27.33 -10.77
C LEU A 451 -9.46 28.76 -11.17
N PRO A 452 -10.27 29.45 -12.03
CA PRO A 452 -9.92 30.74 -12.61
C PRO A 452 -10.02 31.91 -11.64
N GLU A 453 -10.55 31.73 -10.44
CA GLU A 453 -10.78 32.80 -9.49
C GLU A 453 -9.49 33.29 -8.83
N TYR A 454 -9.47 34.57 -8.45
CA TYR A 454 -8.31 35.15 -7.78
C TYR A 454 -8.02 34.41 -6.44
N PRO A 455 -6.79 33.91 -6.20
CA PRO A 455 -6.54 33.02 -5.06
C PRO A 455 -6.59 33.65 -3.67
N ARG A 456 -6.51 34.98 -3.54
CA ARG A 456 -6.40 35.69 -2.24
C ARG A 456 -7.58 36.63 -1.98
N PRO A 457 -8.77 36.10 -1.66
CA PRO A 457 -9.99 36.92 -1.49
C PRO A 457 -9.92 37.94 -0.34
N GLN A 458 -9.03 37.75 0.65
CA GLN A 458 -8.80 38.69 1.75
C GLN A 458 -7.79 39.80 1.44
N PHE A 459 -7.10 39.69 0.30
CA PHE A 459 -6.11 40.66 -0.14
C PHE A 459 -6.06 40.69 -1.69
N ALA A 460 -7.18 41.15 -2.25
CA ALA A 460 -7.46 41.25 -3.67
C ALA A 460 -6.89 42.51 -4.29
N ARG A 461 -6.13 42.34 -5.36
CA ARG A 461 -5.66 43.43 -6.22
C ARG A 461 -6.53 43.53 -7.46
N GLY A 462 -6.39 44.61 -8.22
CA GLY A 462 -7.15 44.81 -9.46
C GLY A 462 -6.96 43.67 -10.46
N GLU A 463 -7.97 43.42 -11.30
CA GLU A 463 -7.95 42.28 -12.23
C GLU A 463 -6.75 42.32 -13.21
N ASP A 464 -6.32 43.52 -13.60
CA ASP A 464 -5.17 43.71 -14.49
C ASP A 464 -3.80 43.43 -13.83
N SER A 465 -3.76 43.28 -12.49
CA SER A 465 -2.51 43.08 -11.77
C SER A 465 -2.10 41.62 -11.65
N TRP A 466 -2.93 40.65 -12.06
CA TRP A 466 -2.61 39.24 -11.86
C TRP A 466 -3.05 38.36 -13.03
N ARG A 467 -2.50 37.14 -13.07
CA ARG A 467 -2.87 36.14 -14.09
C ARG A 467 -2.65 34.72 -13.58
N SER A 468 -3.67 33.87 -13.68
CA SER A 468 -3.53 32.44 -13.40
C SER A 468 -2.59 31.74 -14.40
N LEU A 469 -1.75 30.85 -13.89
CA LEU A 469 -0.91 29.92 -14.64
C LEU A 469 -1.42 28.47 -14.52
N ASN A 470 -2.63 28.26 -14.01
CA ASN A 470 -3.28 26.95 -14.03
C ASN A 470 -3.58 26.49 -15.47
N GLY A 471 -3.82 25.19 -15.65
CA GLY A 471 -4.11 24.56 -16.93
C GLY A 471 -3.07 23.51 -17.31
N ARG A 472 -2.88 23.24 -18.61
CA ARG A 472 -1.96 22.20 -19.07
C ARG A 472 -0.49 22.63 -19.04
N TRP A 473 0.34 21.83 -18.39
CA TRP A 473 1.80 21.96 -18.35
C TRP A 473 2.42 20.71 -18.96
N ARG A 474 3.62 20.83 -19.54
CA ARG A 474 4.41 19.65 -19.91
C ARG A 474 4.99 19.04 -18.64
N TYR A 475 5.05 17.72 -18.54
CA TYR A 475 5.67 17.05 -17.39
C TYR A 475 6.59 15.91 -17.76
N ALA A 476 7.46 15.53 -16.83
CA ALA A 476 8.21 14.29 -16.88
C ALA A 476 8.52 13.80 -15.46
N ILE A 477 8.37 12.50 -15.20
CA ILE A 477 8.86 11.86 -13.98
C ILE A 477 10.15 11.12 -14.30
N ARG A 478 11.18 11.37 -13.49
CA ARG A 478 12.53 10.84 -13.67
C ARG A 478 13.08 10.30 -12.36
N PRO A 479 14.03 9.36 -12.40
CA PRO A 479 14.88 9.11 -11.24
C PRO A 479 15.54 10.40 -10.78
N ASP A 480 15.68 10.56 -9.46
CA ASP A 480 16.30 11.74 -8.86
C ASP A 480 17.71 12.00 -9.42
N GLY A 481 18.06 13.28 -9.52
CA GLY A 481 19.31 13.76 -10.13
C GLY A 481 19.34 13.77 -11.66
N GLN A 482 18.29 13.29 -12.35
CA GLN A 482 18.19 13.40 -13.80
C GLN A 482 17.40 14.64 -14.22
N PRO A 483 17.85 15.35 -15.28
CA PRO A 483 17.10 16.48 -15.82
C PRO A 483 15.78 16.01 -16.47
N MET A 484 14.84 16.94 -16.64
CA MET A 484 13.54 16.67 -17.28
C MET A 484 13.68 15.92 -18.62
N GLY A 485 14.57 16.39 -19.50
CA GLY A 485 14.73 15.86 -20.86
C GLY A 485 13.42 15.99 -21.67
N GLN A 486 13.10 14.99 -22.48
CA GLN A 486 11.85 14.99 -23.26
C GLN A 486 10.61 14.83 -22.36
N ALA A 487 9.61 15.70 -22.54
CA ALA A 487 8.35 15.59 -21.81
C ALA A 487 7.67 14.23 -22.06
N GLN A 488 7.11 13.63 -21.01
CA GLN A 488 6.33 12.39 -21.09
C GLN A 488 4.87 12.63 -21.49
N GLY A 489 4.37 13.83 -21.27
CA GLY A 489 3.01 14.22 -21.63
C GLY A 489 2.65 15.58 -21.04
N GLN A 490 1.35 15.81 -20.89
CA GLN A 490 0.80 16.98 -20.22
C GLN A 490 0.14 16.61 -18.90
N ILE A 491 0.18 17.54 -17.94
CA ILE A 491 -0.47 17.48 -16.63
C ILE A 491 -1.32 18.74 -16.45
N VAL A 492 -2.53 18.59 -15.91
CA VAL A 492 -3.39 19.73 -15.57
C VAL A 492 -3.01 20.23 -14.18
N VAL A 493 -2.41 21.41 -14.09
CA VAL A 493 -2.11 22.11 -12.84
C VAL A 493 -3.36 22.90 -12.41
N PRO A 494 -3.78 22.83 -11.13
CA PRO A 494 -2.99 22.38 -9.99
C PRO A 494 -3.45 21.02 -9.46
N PHE A 495 -3.63 20.01 -10.31
CA PHE A 495 -3.98 18.67 -9.85
C PHE A 495 -2.74 17.78 -9.76
N SER A 496 -2.57 17.12 -8.62
CA SER A 496 -1.52 16.11 -8.34
C SER A 496 -1.51 15.01 -9.41
N PRO A 497 -0.34 14.48 -9.83
CA PRO A 497 -0.26 13.47 -10.90
C PRO A 497 -1.03 12.17 -10.58
N GLU A 498 -1.33 11.90 -9.30
CA GLU A 498 -2.13 10.77 -8.83
C GLU A 498 -3.60 10.90 -9.15
N SER A 499 -4.10 12.13 -9.22
CA SER A 499 -5.52 12.43 -9.36
C SER A 499 -6.02 12.14 -10.79
N PRO A 500 -7.26 11.67 -10.95
CA PRO A 500 -7.91 11.60 -12.26
C PRO A 500 -7.89 12.91 -13.07
N LEU A 501 -8.15 14.06 -12.43
CA LEU A 501 -8.25 15.37 -13.10
C LEU A 501 -6.92 15.88 -13.66
N SER A 502 -5.78 15.44 -13.11
CA SER A 502 -4.46 15.76 -13.67
C SER A 502 -4.23 15.18 -15.07
N GLY A 503 -4.96 14.11 -15.42
CA GLY A 503 -4.75 13.32 -16.63
C GLY A 503 -3.58 12.31 -16.55
N VAL A 504 -2.74 12.36 -15.51
CA VAL A 504 -1.51 11.55 -15.41
C VAL A 504 -1.77 10.18 -14.76
N ARG A 505 -2.55 10.13 -13.67
CA ARG A 505 -2.91 8.91 -12.92
C ARG A 505 -1.71 8.05 -12.51
N ARG A 506 -0.64 8.69 -12.03
CA ARG A 506 0.59 8.01 -11.60
C ARG A 506 1.07 8.56 -10.27
N GLN A 507 1.29 7.65 -9.33
CA GLN A 507 1.91 7.96 -8.04
C GLN A 507 3.41 8.19 -8.16
N LEU A 508 3.86 9.36 -7.74
CA LEU A 508 5.28 9.67 -7.58
C LEU A 508 5.88 8.76 -6.49
N GLN A 509 7.04 8.16 -6.77
CA GLN A 509 7.72 7.31 -5.80
C GLN A 509 8.90 8.06 -5.16
N PRO A 510 9.27 7.75 -3.90
CA PRO A 510 10.51 8.25 -3.31
C PRO A 510 11.72 7.93 -4.18
N GLY A 511 12.62 8.90 -4.37
CA GLY A 511 13.76 8.81 -5.29
C GLY A 511 13.41 9.11 -6.75
N GLU A 512 12.20 9.60 -7.02
CA GLU A 512 11.82 10.21 -8.30
C GLU A 512 11.66 11.73 -8.16
N THR A 513 11.85 12.44 -9.26
CA THR A 513 11.58 13.87 -9.42
C THR A 513 10.47 14.06 -10.43
N LEU A 514 9.47 14.86 -10.07
CA LEU A 514 8.42 15.32 -10.97
C LEU A 514 8.80 16.69 -11.52
N TRP A 515 9.02 16.74 -12.83
CA TRP A 515 9.33 17.96 -13.56
C TRP A 515 8.07 18.51 -14.22
N TYR A 516 7.89 19.83 -14.13
CA TYR A 516 6.88 20.62 -14.82
C TYR A 516 7.56 21.67 -15.71
N GLU A 517 6.97 21.95 -16.87
CA GLU A 517 7.38 23.04 -17.74
C GLU A 517 6.15 23.71 -18.37
N ARG A 518 6.12 25.04 -18.32
CA ARG A 518 5.08 25.86 -18.96
C ARG A 518 5.65 27.12 -19.56
N GLU A 519 5.15 27.48 -20.73
CA GLU A 519 5.39 28.78 -21.34
C GLU A 519 4.33 29.78 -20.88
N PHE A 520 4.77 31.01 -20.65
CA PHE A 520 3.89 32.12 -20.32
C PHE A 520 4.39 33.41 -20.98
N ARG A 521 3.45 34.31 -21.27
CA ARG A 521 3.76 35.59 -21.93
C ARG A 521 3.68 36.74 -20.94
N VAL A 522 4.72 37.56 -20.92
CA VAL A 522 4.79 38.82 -20.18
C VAL A 522 4.67 39.96 -21.19
N SER A 523 3.68 40.82 -21.01
CA SER A 523 3.47 42.05 -21.80
C SER A 523 3.74 43.27 -20.94
N GLY A 524 4.72 44.10 -21.30
CA GLY A 524 5.22 45.19 -20.49
C GLY A 524 6.02 44.67 -19.30
N LEU A 525 7.35 44.71 -19.42
CA LEU A 525 8.23 44.52 -18.27
C LEU A 525 7.91 45.57 -17.18
N PRO A 526 7.93 45.19 -15.89
CA PRO A 526 7.77 46.16 -14.82
C PRO A 526 8.90 47.19 -14.94
N GLY A 527 8.58 48.45 -15.28
CA GLY A 527 9.60 49.50 -15.34
C GLY A 527 10.23 49.72 -13.96
N SER A 528 9.44 50.28 -13.04
CA SER A 528 9.78 50.41 -11.62
C SER A 528 9.09 49.36 -10.72
N GLY A 529 8.13 48.60 -11.23
CA GLY A 529 7.40 47.59 -10.45
C GLY A 529 8.14 46.26 -10.27
N ARG A 530 7.45 45.28 -9.70
CA ARG A 530 7.91 43.88 -9.58
C ARG A 530 6.89 42.92 -10.18
N LEU A 531 7.37 41.77 -10.61
CA LEU A 531 6.56 40.63 -11.03
C LEU A 531 6.84 39.45 -10.09
N LEU A 532 5.83 39.08 -9.31
CA LEU A 532 5.87 37.97 -8.37
C LEU A 532 5.24 36.72 -9.00
N LEU A 533 5.88 35.57 -8.78
CA LEU A 533 5.33 34.25 -9.09
C LEU A 533 4.91 33.58 -7.80
N HIS A 534 3.62 33.26 -7.69
CA HIS A 534 3.03 32.66 -6.52
C HIS A 534 2.68 31.19 -6.73
N PHE A 535 2.85 30.41 -5.68
CA PHE A 535 2.35 29.04 -5.57
C PHE A 535 1.50 28.95 -4.30
N GLY A 536 0.27 28.42 -4.43
CA GLY A 536 -0.58 28.18 -3.27
C GLY A 536 -0.04 27.07 -2.36
N ALA A 537 0.46 25.98 -2.95
CA ALA A 537 1.15 24.88 -2.27
C ALA A 537 1.77 23.92 -3.30
N VAL A 538 2.92 23.33 -2.96
CA VAL A 538 3.61 22.31 -3.78
C VAL A 538 4.09 21.17 -2.88
N ASP A 539 3.51 19.98 -3.01
CA ASP A 539 3.83 18.83 -2.18
C ASP A 539 5.07 18.08 -2.73
N GLN A 540 6.23 18.01 -2.06
CA GLN A 540 6.52 18.51 -0.71
C GLN A 540 7.77 19.40 -0.65
N ARG A 541 8.63 19.36 -1.68
CA ARG A 541 9.80 20.23 -1.87
C ARG A 541 9.93 20.57 -3.34
N CYS A 542 10.29 21.81 -3.65
CA CYS A 542 10.49 22.19 -5.04
C CYS A 542 11.65 23.15 -5.27
N THR A 543 12.08 23.21 -6.53
CA THR A 543 12.96 24.26 -7.06
C THR A 543 12.33 24.80 -8.33
N VAL A 544 12.38 26.12 -8.49
CA VAL A 544 11.71 26.85 -9.56
C VAL A 544 12.75 27.58 -10.40
N TRP A 545 12.62 27.50 -11.72
CA TRP A 545 13.44 28.23 -12.68
C TRP A 545 12.57 29.03 -13.64
N VAL A 546 13.05 30.22 -14.00
CA VAL A 546 12.48 31.06 -15.06
C VAL A 546 13.57 31.30 -16.09
N ASN A 547 13.29 30.95 -17.35
CA ASN A 547 14.25 31.04 -18.46
C ASN A 547 15.60 30.37 -18.17
N GLY A 548 15.60 29.28 -17.41
CA GLY A 548 16.80 28.52 -17.02
C GLY A 548 17.56 29.07 -15.81
N ALA A 549 17.21 30.25 -15.29
CA ALA A 549 17.79 30.81 -14.07
C ALA A 549 16.96 30.40 -12.84
N GLU A 550 17.62 30.01 -11.74
CA GLU A 550 16.95 29.59 -10.50
C GLU A 550 16.25 30.79 -9.85
N ALA A 551 14.93 30.71 -9.68
CA ALA A 551 14.12 31.74 -9.02
C ALA A 551 14.02 31.50 -7.51
N GLY A 552 14.03 30.24 -7.07
CA GLY A 552 14.00 29.91 -5.65
C GLY A 552 13.66 28.45 -5.36
N ARG A 553 13.60 28.13 -4.05
CA ARG A 553 13.29 26.80 -3.52
C ARG A 553 12.27 26.91 -2.41
N HIS A 554 11.47 25.86 -2.23
CA HIS A 554 10.48 25.77 -1.17
C HIS A 554 10.51 24.39 -0.49
N GLN A 555 10.29 24.38 0.82
CA GLN A 555 10.28 23.17 1.65
C GLN A 555 9.11 23.21 2.64
N ASP A 556 7.94 22.88 2.11
CA ASP A 556 6.77 22.32 2.77
C ASP A 556 5.71 22.03 1.70
N GLY A 557 4.73 21.20 2.04
CA GLY A 557 3.69 20.79 1.10
C GLY A 557 2.38 21.55 1.16
N TYR A 558 2.22 22.56 2.03
CA TYR A 558 0.86 23.05 2.40
C TYR A 558 0.73 24.56 2.49
N LEU A 559 1.83 25.30 2.55
CA LEU A 559 1.82 26.75 2.74
C LEU A 559 2.15 27.47 1.44
N PRO A 560 1.54 28.67 1.23
CA PRO A 560 1.82 29.47 0.05
C PRO A 560 3.19 30.12 0.13
N PHE A 561 3.82 30.33 -1.02
CA PHE A 561 5.05 31.10 -1.16
C PHE A 561 5.07 31.90 -2.46
N ALA A 562 5.91 32.93 -2.50
CA ALA A 562 6.08 33.82 -3.65
C ALA A 562 7.56 34.03 -3.97
N LEU A 563 7.88 34.18 -5.25
CA LEU A 563 9.22 34.45 -5.76
C LEU A 563 9.20 35.71 -6.61
N ASP A 564 10.12 36.66 -6.34
CA ASP A 564 10.33 37.81 -7.22
C ASP A 564 11.10 37.36 -8.47
N ILE A 565 10.41 37.35 -9.61
CA ILE A 565 10.99 36.92 -10.89
C ILE A 565 11.29 38.10 -11.82
N THR A 566 11.22 39.33 -11.32
CA THR A 566 11.36 40.56 -12.10
C THR A 566 12.64 40.56 -12.95
N GLY A 567 13.76 40.17 -12.35
CA GLY A 567 15.06 40.12 -13.03
C GLY A 567 15.28 38.88 -13.93
N LEU A 568 14.35 37.94 -13.96
CA LEU A 568 14.49 36.67 -14.69
C LEU A 568 13.60 36.59 -15.93
N VAL A 569 12.59 37.46 -16.01
CA VAL A 569 11.66 37.52 -17.15
C VAL A 569 12.14 38.46 -18.25
N ARG A 570 11.64 38.23 -19.46
CA ARG A 570 11.81 39.08 -20.64
C ARG A 570 10.45 39.41 -21.26
N GLU A 571 10.41 40.47 -22.06
CA GLU A 571 9.23 40.82 -22.84
C GLU A 571 8.86 39.66 -23.79
N GLY A 572 7.57 39.33 -23.92
CA GLY A 572 7.10 38.22 -24.73
C GLY A 572 7.16 36.88 -23.99
N GLU A 573 7.66 35.83 -24.65
CA GLU A 573 7.60 34.46 -24.18
C GLU A 573 8.70 34.10 -23.17
N ASN A 574 8.27 33.45 -22.09
CA ASN A 574 9.10 33.00 -20.97
C ASN A 574 8.78 31.54 -20.66
N THR A 575 9.77 30.81 -20.15
CA THR A 575 9.60 29.42 -19.73
C THR A 575 9.74 29.29 -18.23
N LEU A 576 8.76 28.66 -17.58
CA LEU A 576 8.75 28.29 -16.17
C LEU A 576 9.01 26.79 -16.06
N THR A 577 10.02 26.40 -15.30
CA THR A 577 10.33 24.99 -14.99
C THR A 577 10.28 24.78 -13.49
N VAL A 578 9.66 23.68 -13.04
CA VAL A 578 9.57 23.32 -11.62
C VAL A 578 9.97 21.87 -11.45
N ALA A 579 10.88 21.58 -10.52
CA ALA A 579 11.20 20.23 -10.08
C ALA A 579 10.62 20.01 -8.69
N VAL A 580 9.95 18.88 -8.49
CA VAL A 580 9.28 18.53 -7.24
C VAL A 580 9.73 17.15 -6.75
N TRP A 581 9.95 17.04 -5.44
CA TRP A 581 10.29 15.81 -4.74
C TRP A 581 9.31 15.57 -3.59
N ASP A 582 8.90 14.31 -3.46
CA ASP A 582 7.97 13.87 -2.42
C ASP A 582 8.43 12.51 -1.86
N ASP A 583 8.73 12.47 -0.56
CA ASP A 583 9.08 11.24 0.16
C ASP A 583 7.87 10.64 0.91
N SER A 584 6.73 11.33 0.89
CA SER A 584 5.46 11.00 1.54
C SER A 584 5.67 10.59 3.01
N GLU A 585 5.08 9.48 3.46
CA GLU A 585 5.22 9.00 4.84
C GLU A 585 6.63 8.48 5.21
N ARG A 586 7.56 8.43 4.23
CA ARG A 586 8.95 8.02 4.47
C ARG A 586 9.88 9.19 4.75
N GLY A 587 9.40 10.41 4.52
CA GLY A 587 10.07 11.64 4.94
C GLY A 587 10.02 11.83 6.46
N GLY A 588 10.72 12.85 6.95
CA GLY A 588 10.61 13.32 8.34
C GLY A 588 9.62 14.47 8.54
N THR A 589 9.04 14.97 7.44
CA THR A 589 8.17 16.14 7.32
C THR A 589 6.72 15.84 7.71
N ALA A 590 5.87 16.86 7.73
CA ALA A 590 4.43 16.69 7.86
C ALA A 590 3.85 16.15 6.54
N TYR A 591 3.04 15.08 6.62
CA TYR A 591 2.50 14.42 5.43
C TYR A 591 0.99 14.16 5.52
N GLY A 592 0.34 14.45 6.65
CA GLY A 592 -1.10 14.21 6.82
C GLY A 592 -1.48 12.75 6.52
N LYS A 593 -2.75 12.47 6.25
CA LYS A 593 -3.22 11.07 6.02
C LYS A 593 -2.78 10.44 4.70
N GLN A 594 -1.72 10.95 4.09
CA GLN A 594 -1.14 10.47 2.84
C GLN A 594 -0.27 9.22 3.06
N THR A 595 -0.36 8.23 2.17
CA THR A 595 0.58 7.10 2.13
C THR A 595 0.74 6.52 0.73
N LEU A 596 1.94 6.02 0.45
CA LEU A 596 2.23 5.19 -0.72
C LEU A 596 1.49 3.83 -0.68
N ARG A 597 0.94 3.44 0.47
CA ARG A 597 0.21 2.18 0.68
C ARG A 597 -1.10 2.42 1.41
N ARG A 598 -2.06 3.01 0.70
CA ARG A 598 -3.41 3.33 1.20
C ARG A 598 -4.13 2.14 1.85
N GLY A 599 -5.04 2.44 2.76
CA GLY A 599 -6.01 1.51 3.32
C GLY A 599 -6.53 1.91 4.69
N GLY A 600 -7.83 1.69 4.93
CA GLY A 600 -8.49 2.16 6.15
C GLY A 600 -8.55 3.68 6.19
N ILE A 601 -8.03 4.29 7.25
CA ILE A 601 -7.98 5.75 7.47
C ILE A 601 -6.81 6.46 6.76
N TRP A 602 -6.06 5.74 5.91
CA TRP A 602 -4.90 6.25 5.19
C TRP A 602 -5.19 6.26 3.69
N TYR A 603 -4.98 7.39 3.04
CA TYR A 603 -5.44 7.65 1.67
C TYR A 603 -4.27 7.73 0.69
N THR A 604 -4.59 7.78 -0.61
CA THR A 604 -3.61 7.92 -1.68
C THR A 604 -2.76 9.18 -1.46
N ALA A 605 -1.43 9.01 -1.40
CA ALA A 605 -0.50 10.13 -1.36
C ALA A 605 -0.65 11.05 -2.59
N GLN A 606 -0.43 12.33 -2.37
CA GLN A 606 -0.41 13.41 -3.33
C GLN A 606 1.03 13.93 -3.45
N SER A 607 1.33 14.59 -4.57
CA SER A 607 2.63 15.16 -4.87
C SER A 607 2.47 16.31 -5.88
N GLY A 608 3.51 17.10 -6.06
CA GLY A 608 3.49 18.14 -7.08
C GLY A 608 2.69 19.38 -6.70
N ILE A 609 2.36 20.18 -7.70
CA ILE A 609 1.59 21.41 -7.53
C ILE A 609 0.11 21.05 -7.34
N TRP A 610 -0.42 21.30 -6.14
CA TRP A 610 -1.81 20.94 -5.81
C TRP A 610 -2.72 22.14 -5.46
N GLN A 611 -2.18 23.37 -5.41
CA GLN A 611 -2.96 24.61 -5.39
C GLN A 611 -2.52 25.59 -6.49
N THR A 612 -3.34 26.61 -6.75
CA THR A 612 -3.18 27.56 -7.86
C THR A 612 -1.79 28.17 -7.95
N VAL A 613 -1.30 28.32 -9.19
CA VAL A 613 -0.09 29.07 -9.55
C VAL A 613 -0.50 30.33 -10.29
N TRP A 614 0.05 31.49 -9.95
CA TRP A 614 -0.29 32.74 -10.62
C TRP A 614 0.85 33.74 -10.63
N LEU A 615 0.79 34.67 -11.59
CA LEU A 615 1.64 35.85 -11.63
C LEU A 615 0.91 37.03 -11.00
N GLU A 616 1.65 37.91 -10.34
CA GLU A 616 1.13 39.16 -9.82
C GLU A 616 2.13 40.30 -10.04
N ARG A 617 1.63 41.42 -10.57
CA ARG A 617 2.34 42.68 -10.73
C ARG A 617 2.06 43.56 -9.52
N VAL A 618 3.14 44.04 -8.92
CA VAL A 618 3.07 44.94 -7.76
C VAL A 618 4.02 46.12 -7.96
N PRO A 619 3.80 47.27 -7.30
CA PRO A 619 4.77 48.36 -7.28
C PRO A 619 6.08 47.96 -6.58
N GLN A 620 7.11 48.81 -6.70
CA GLN A 620 8.42 48.58 -6.06
C GLN A 620 8.29 48.34 -4.55
N ASP A 621 7.59 49.27 -3.89
CA ASP A 621 7.17 49.20 -2.50
C ASP A 621 5.72 48.74 -2.49
N HIS A 622 5.48 47.54 -1.97
CA HIS A 622 4.14 46.95 -1.96
C HIS A 622 3.87 46.23 -0.63
N LEU A 623 2.57 46.06 -0.36
CA LEU A 623 2.07 45.26 0.73
C LEU A 623 2.07 43.77 0.34
N GLU A 624 2.54 42.92 1.25
CA GLU A 624 2.36 41.48 1.15
C GLU A 624 0.96 41.08 1.63
N THR A 625 0.49 41.71 2.71
CA THR A 625 -0.85 41.54 3.28
C THR A 625 -1.18 42.69 4.22
N VAL A 626 -2.41 42.73 4.73
CA VAL A 626 -2.81 43.53 5.89
C VAL A 626 -3.40 42.57 6.91
N ARG A 627 -2.80 42.49 8.10
CA ARG A 627 -3.39 41.72 9.20
C ARG A 627 -4.56 42.51 9.78
N VAL A 628 -5.73 41.88 9.86
CA VAL A 628 -6.97 42.51 10.32
C VAL A 628 -7.44 41.84 11.60
N THR A 629 -7.55 42.61 12.68
CA THR A 629 -7.91 42.12 14.00
C THR A 629 -9.18 42.82 14.47
N PRO A 630 -10.34 42.12 14.55
CA PRO A 630 -11.55 42.69 15.13
C PRO A 630 -11.37 42.84 16.65
N LEU A 631 -11.45 44.07 17.15
CA LEU A 631 -11.43 44.40 18.57
C LEU A 631 -12.88 44.51 19.05
N PHE A 632 -13.52 43.35 19.20
CA PHE A 632 -14.96 43.23 19.40
C PHE A 632 -15.48 44.04 20.59
N GLU A 633 -14.82 43.95 21.75
CA GLU A 633 -15.21 44.68 22.98
C GLU A 633 -14.94 46.18 22.90
N GLU A 634 -13.96 46.60 22.09
CA GLU A 634 -13.62 48.01 21.87
C GLU A 634 -14.48 48.65 20.78
N ALA A 635 -15.37 47.87 20.15
CA ALA A 635 -16.13 48.24 18.97
C ALA A 635 -15.24 48.89 17.90
N ALA A 636 -14.12 48.24 17.59
CA ALA A 636 -13.12 48.75 16.65
C ALA A 636 -12.48 47.61 15.83
N VAL A 637 -11.75 47.98 14.78
CA VAL A 637 -10.94 47.07 13.99
C VAL A 637 -9.53 47.62 13.86
N ARG A 638 -8.53 46.76 14.07
CA ARG A 638 -7.11 47.11 13.91
C ARG A 638 -6.57 46.51 12.62
N PHE A 639 -5.92 47.35 11.81
CA PHE A 639 -5.21 46.99 10.60
C PHE A 639 -3.70 47.13 10.83
N GLU A 640 -2.96 46.07 10.57
CA GLU A 640 -1.49 46.04 10.66
C GLU A 640 -0.93 45.76 9.25
N PRO A 641 -0.45 46.81 8.52
CA PRO A 641 0.09 46.63 7.18
C PRO A 641 1.43 45.88 7.22
N VAL A 642 1.59 44.88 6.35
CA VAL A 642 2.83 44.10 6.21
C VAL A 642 3.39 44.33 4.82
N PHE A 643 4.56 44.97 4.76
CA PHE A 643 5.27 45.25 3.51
C PHE A 643 6.13 44.06 3.09
N GLY A 644 6.23 43.84 1.77
CA GLY A 644 7.04 42.76 1.22
C GLY A 644 8.54 42.91 1.53
N PRO A 645 9.33 41.82 1.44
CA PRO A 645 10.77 41.86 1.72
C PRO A 645 11.50 42.92 0.88
N GLY A 646 12.30 43.76 1.54
CA GLY A 646 13.08 44.81 0.89
C GLY A 646 12.27 46.02 0.41
N CYS A 647 10.98 46.11 0.74
CA CYS A 647 10.17 47.30 0.50
C CYS A 647 10.41 48.36 1.58
N THR A 648 10.32 49.63 1.19
CA THR A 648 10.28 50.75 2.13
C THR A 648 8.84 50.94 2.59
N PRO A 649 8.54 50.89 3.89
CA PRO A 649 7.19 51.16 4.38
C PRO A 649 6.67 52.52 3.89
N ARG A 650 5.41 52.55 3.45
CA ARG A 650 4.70 53.74 2.97
C ARG A 650 3.55 54.07 3.93
N PRO A 651 3.10 55.34 4.02
CA PRO A 651 1.86 55.66 4.71
C PRO A 651 0.71 54.86 4.09
N VAL A 652 -0.21 54.38 4.93
CA VAL A 652 -1.36 53.59 4.47
C VAL A 652 -2.64 54.36 4.72
N GLU A 653 -3.54 54.32 3.75
CA GLU A 653 -4.91 54.82 3.86
C GLU A 653 -5.86 53.62 3.79
N ILE A 654 -6.81 53.54 4.72
CA ILE A 654 -7.77 52.44 4.79
C ILE A 654 -9.17 53.02 4.87
N ALA A 655 -10.06 52.49 4.03
CA ALA A 655 -11.49 52.79 4.07
C ALA A 655 -12.28 51.49 4.22
N VAL A 656 -13.13 51.43 5.25
CA VAL A 656 -14.06 50.34 5.54
C VAL A 656 -15.44 50.70 5.00
N THR A 657 -16.03 49.76 4.28
CA THR A 657 -17.35 49.92 3.66
C THR A 657 -18.32 48.83 4.11
N GLN A 658 -19.57 49.24 4.26
CA GLN A 658 -20.73 48.39 4.50
C GLN A 658 -21.78 48.73 3.45
N GLU A 659 -22.23 47.74 2.68
CA GLU A 659 -23.23 47.91 1.60
C GLU A 659 -22.88 49.05 0.62
N GLY A 660 -21.58 49.21 0.32
CA GLY A 660 -21.06 50.24 -0.59
C GLY A 660 -20.91 51.65 0.02
N ARG A 661 -21.25 51.85 1.30
CA ARG A 661 -21.04 53.11 2.02
C ARG A 661 -19.82 53.03 2.93
N THR A 662 -18.96 54.05 2.91
CA THR A 662 -17.86 54.16 3.88
C THR A 662 -18.40 54.38 5.28
N VAL A 663 -18.03 53.51 6.21
CA VAL A 663 -18.45 53.57 7.63
C VAL A 663 -17.31 53.94 8.56
N ALA A 664 -16.06 53.73 8.14
CA ALA A 664 -14.87 54.21 8.83
C ALA A 664 -13.73 54.38 7.84
N GLU A 665 -12.87 55.36 8.06
CA GLU A 665 -11.67 55.58 7.27
C GLU A 665 -10.58 56.24 8.12
N GLY A 666 -9.33 56.08 7.70
CA GLY A 666 -8.20 56.73 8.34
C GLY A 666 -6.89 56.45 7.63
N ALA A 667 -5.82 57.05 8.14
CA ALA A 667 -4.47 56.85 7.64
C ALA A 667 -3.50 56.58 8.80
N ALA A 668 -2.48 55.77 8.52
CA ALA A 668 -1.38 55.52 9.45
C ALA A 668 -0.04 55.87 8.82
N ALA A 669 0.90 56.24 9.70
CA ALA A 669 2.29 56.46 9.33
C ALA A 669 2.94 55.17 8.79
N PRO A 670 4.07 55.27 8.05
CA PRO A 670 4.74 54.11 7.48
C PRO A 670 5.01 52.97 8.48
N GLY A 671 4.41 51.80 8.23
CA GLY A 671 4.60 50.60 9.06
C GLY A 671 3.86 50.61 10.40
N GLU A 672 3.13 51.67 10.73
CA GLU A 672 2.34 51.74 11.96
C GLU A 672 0.95 51.11 11.77
N PRO A 673 0.37 50.49 12.81
CA PRO A 673 -0.99 49.99 12.76
C PRO A 673 -2.02 51.14 12.76
N LEU A 674 -3.20 50.87 12.21
CA LEU A 674 -4.35 51.77 12.22
C LEU A 674 -5.54 51.11 12.93
N THR A 675 -6.08 51.75 13.96
CA THR A 675 -7.33 51.31 14.60
C THR A 675 -8.46 52.25 14.20
N LEU A 676 -9.54 51.67 13.65
CA LEU A 676 -10.74 52.40 13.25
C LEU A 676 -11.93 52.00 14.13
N ALA A 677 -12.63 52.99 14.69
CA ALA A 677 -13.82 52.76 15.49
C ALA A 677 -15.03 52.39 14.63
N LEU A 678 -15.86 51.48 15.14
CA LEU A 678 -17.10 50.95 14.55
C LEU A 678 -18.15 50.76 15.67
N PRO A 679 -18.64 51.84 16.32
CA PRO A 679 -19.44 51.77 17.56
C PRO A 679 -20.77 51.01 17.45
N ASP A 680 -21.32 50.83 16.24
CA ASP A 680 -22.59 50.14 15.96
C ASP A 680 -22.40 49.00 14.93
N PHE A 681 -21.34 48.22 15.09
CA PHE A 681 -20.98 47.20 14.11
C PHE A 681 -22.00 46.05 14.02
N HIS A 682 -22.17 45.51 12.81
CA HIS A 682 -22.89 44.28 12.52
C HIS A 682 -21.97 43.07 12.79
N ARG A 683 -22.42 42.19 13.69
CA ARG A 683 -21.66 41.01 14.13
C ARG A 683 -21.69 39.92 13.06
N TRP A 684 -20.59 39.20 12.92
CA TRP A 684 -20.58 37.96 12.15
C TRP A 684 -20.98 36.77 13.04
N SER A 685 -21.86 35.90 12.53
CA SER A 685 -22.16 34.58 13.10
C SER A 685 -22.49 33.57 11.99
N PRO A 686 -22.58 32.26 12.28
CA PRO A 686 -23.06 31.28 11.31
C PRO A 686 -24.46 31.56 10.77
N GLU A 687 -25.34 32.10 11.60
CA GLU A 687 -26.72 32.47 11.23
C GLU A 687 -26.79 33.78 10.44
N ASP A 688 -25.85 34.69 10.69
CA ASP A 688 -25.78 36.02 10.10
C ASP A 688 -24.32 36.35 9.70
N PRO A 689 -23.84 35.82 8.56
CA PRO A 689 -22.43 35.88 8.18
C PRO A 689 -22.03 37.21 7.54
N PHE A 690 -22.28 38.31 8.24
CA PHE A 690 -22.00 39.65 7.75
C PHE A 690 -20.48 39.92 7.62
N LEU A 691 -20.06 40.41 6.45
CA LEU A 691 -18.66 40.75 6.17
C LEU A 691 -18.54 42.22 5.74
N TYR A 692 -17.71 42.98 6.45
CA TYR A 692 -17.26 44.30 6.03
C TYR A 692 -16.23 44.19 4.92
N ARG A 693 -16.26 45.12 3.97
CA ARG A 693 -15.20 45.26 2.97
C ARG A 693 -14.26 46.38 3.37
N PHE A 694 -12.98 46.25 3.05
CA PHE A 694 -12.04 47.35 3.18
C PHE A 694 -11.21 47.52 1.92
N THR A 695 -10.72 48.74 1.70
CA THR A 695 -9.68 49.04 0.73
C THR A 695 -8.48 49.58 1.48
N VAL A 696 -7.28 49.28 0.99
CA VAL A 696 -6.01 49.78 1.51
C VAL A 696 -5.20 50.35 0.35
N ARG A 697 -4.62 51.54 0.57
CA ARG A 697 -3.70 52.19 -0.37
C ARG A 697 -2.39 52.51 0.32
N ALA A 698 -1.27 52.10 -0.27
CA ALA A 698 0.08 52.32 0.22
C ALA A 698 0.96 52.88 -0.90
N GLY A 699 0.98 54.21 -1.09
CA GLY A 699 1.62 54.82 -2.25
C GLY A 699 0.91 54.48 -3.56
N GLU A 700 1.61 53.80 -4.47
CA GLU A 700 1.06 53.30 -5.74
C GLU A 700 0.34 51.95 -5.56
N ASP A 701 0.51 51.30 -4.41
CA ASP A 701 -0.04 49.98 -4.17
C ASP A 701 -1.48 50.06 -3.63
N ALA A 702 -2.35 49.20 -4.13
CA ALA A 702 -3.74 49.13 -3.71
C ALA A 702 -4.25 47.70 -3.65
N ALA A 703 -5.03 47.41 -2.61
CA ALA A 703 -5.71 46.14 -2.43
C ALA A 703 -7.05 46.33 -1.72
N ALA A 704 -7.91 45.33 -1.83
CA ALA A 704 -9.19 45.23 -1.15
C ALA A 704 -9.27 43.90 -0.40
N GLY A 705 -10.01 43.89 0.70
CA GLY A 705 -10.24 42.69 1.48
C GLY A 705 -11.55 42.76 2.21
N TYR A 706 -11.73 41.84 3.15
CA TYR A 706 -12.89 41.81 4.01
C TYR A 706 -12.53 41.33 5.42
N PHE A 707 -13.41 41.60 6.37
CA PHE A 707 -13.33 41.06 7.73
C PHE A 707 -14.75 40.90 8.30
N GLY A 708 -14.87 40.11 9.37
CA GLY A 708 -16.10 39.97 10.14
C GLY A 708 -15.86 40.40 11.57
N MET A 709 -16.77 41.19 12.13
CA MET A 709 -16.70 41.59 13.54
C MET A 709 -17.25 40.47 14.41
N ARG A 710 -16.35 39.75 15.10
CA ARG A 710 -16.71 38.62 15.96
C ARG A 710 -15.67 38.35 17.03
N SER A 711 -16.08 37.71 18.12
CA SER A 711 -15.18 37.24 19.19
C SER A 711 -15.42 35.76 19.52
N PHE A 712 -14.35 35.06 19.86
CA PHE A 712 -14.40 33.70 20.39
C PHE A 712 -13.80 33.67 21.78
N GLY A 713 -14.43 32.94 22.70
CA GLY A 713 -13.98 32.92 24.09
C GLY A 713 -14.44 31.71 24.86
N VAL A 714 -14.08 31.69 26.14
CA VAL A 714 -14.55 30.72 27.13
C VAL A 714 -15.21 31.50 28.25
N GLY A 715 -16.40 31.09 28.65
CA GLY A 715 -17.13 31.67 29.78
C GLY A 715 -18.01 30.64 30.45
N LYS A 716 -18.88 31.07 31.36
CA LYS A 716 -19.86 30.20 32.00
C LYS A 716 -21.27 30.56 31.52
N ASP A 717 -22.11 29.56 31.30
CA ASP A 717 -23.54 29.80 31.10
C ASP A 717 -24.25 30.16 32.42
N GLY A 718 -25.55 30.44 32.35
CA GLY A 718 -26.38 30.76 33.51
C GLY A 718 -26.45 29.66 34.58
N SER A 719 -26.06 28.42 34.26
CA SER A 719 -25.96 27.29 35.20
C SER A 719 -24.54 27.10 35.75
N GLY A 720 -23.59 27.99 35.40
CA GLY A 720 -22.20 27.93 35.83
C GLY A 720 -21.34 26.93 35.07
N VAL A 721 -21.85 26.31 33.99
CA VAL A 721 -21.11 25.34 33.19
C VAL A 721 -20.16 26.08 32.24
N PRO A 722 -18.88 25.71 32.17
CA PRO A 722 -17.94 26.28 31.20
C PRO A 722 -18.39 26.00 29.75
N ARG A 723 -18.50 27.06 28.94
CA ARG A 723 -18.93 27.04 27.54
C ARG A 723 -17.92 27.71 26.62
N LEU A 724 -17.95 27.26 25.36
CA LEU A 724 -17.44 28.05 24.25
C LEU A 724 -18.39 29.22 24.00
N LEU A 725 -17.83 30.42 23.83
CA LEU A 725 -18.57 31.63 23.53
C LEU A 725 -18.34 32.08 22.09
N LEU A 726 -19.41 32.57 21.46
CA LEU A 726 -19.37 33.36 20.23
C LEU A 726 -20.01 34.71 20.53
N ASN A 727 -19.28 35.80 20.29
CA ASN A 727 -19.77 37.17 20.49
C ASN A 727 -20.26 37.44 21.93
N GLY A 728 -19.60 36.83 22.92
CA GLY A 728 -19.93 36.94 24.35
C GLY A 728 -20.96 35.94 24.87
N GLU A 729 -21.65 35.21 23.99
CA GLU A 729 -22.75 34.31 24.35
C GLU A 729 -22.37 32.83 24.22
N PRO A 730 -22.87 31.94 25.10
CA PRO A 730 -22.71 30.49 24.93
C PRO A 730 -23.20 30.01 23.56
N TYR A 731 -22.34 29.30 22.84
CA TYR A 731 -22.67 28.83 21.49
C TYR A 731 -22.20 27.39 21.29
N PHE A 732 -23.13 26.48 21.02
CA PHE A 732 -22.81 25.08 20.80
C PHE A 732 -22.34 24.85 19.37
N GLN A 733 -21.12 24.33 19.25
CA GLN A 733 -20.52 24.06 17.95
C GLN A 733 -20.80 22.62 17.54
N ASN A 734 -21.79 22.43 16.68
CA ASN A 734 -22.16 21.13 16.11
C ASN A 734 -21.52 20.99 14.72
N GLY A 735 -20.54 20.10 14.61
CA GLY A 735 -19.69 20.02 13.43
C GLY A 735 -19.57 18.67 12.75
N LEU A 736 -18.98 18.72 11.56
CA LEU A 736 -18.52 17.56 10.80
C LEU A 736 -17.00 17.59 10.64
N LEU A 737 -16.39 16.42 10.74
CA LEU A 737 -15.01 16.24 10.35
C LEU A 737 -14.91 16.26 8.81
N ASP A 738 -14.01 17.08 8.27
CA ASP A 738 -13.77 17.19 6.83
C ASP A 738 -12.31 16.82 6.51
N GLN A 739 -12.12 15.68 5.82
CA GLN A 739 -10.81 15.20 5.39
C GLN A 739 -10.20 16.03 4.26
N GLY A 740 -11.02 16.81 3.52
CA GLY A 740 -10.58 17.58 2.36
C GLY A 740 -10.11 16.75 1.17
N TYR A 741 -10.64 15.53 0.99
CA TYR A 741 -10.37 14.68 -0.16
C TYR A 741 -11.53 14.65 -1.18
N TRP A 742 -11.16 14.74 -2.44
CA TRP A 742 -12.01 14.68 -3.63
C TRP A 742 -11.75 13.37 -4.39
N SER A 743 -12.78 12.77 -4.98
CA SER A 743 -12.62 11.48 -5.70
C SER A 743 -11.81 11.60 -6.99
N ASP A 744 -11.73 12.80 -7.54
CA ASP A 744 -11.19 13.12 -8.85
C ASP A 744 -9.99 14.08 -8.79
N GLY A 745 -9.91 14.96 -7.79
CA GLY A 745 -8.76 15.85 -7.54
C GLY A 745 -7.89 15.49 -6.32
N LEU A 746 -8.30 14.52 -5.49
CA LEU A 746 -7.80 14.24 -4.14
C LEU A 746 -7.65 15.50 -3.27
N TYR A 747 -6.49 16.16 -3.13
CA TYR A 747 -6.44 17.39 -2.31
C TYR A 747 -7.02 18.63 -2.98
N THR A 748 -7.12 18.65 -4.30
CA THR A 748 -7.58 19.83 -5.04
C THR A 748 -9.07 19.69 -5.35
N ALA A 749 -9.88 20.65 -4.91
CA ALA A 749 -11.27 20.71 -5.34
C ALA A 749 -11.34 21.05 -6.84
N PRO A 750 -12.31 20.51 -7.59
CA PRO A 750 -12.43 20.78 -9.02
C PRO A 750 -12.87 22.22 -9.35
N SER A 751 -13.57 22.89 -8.44
CA SER A 751 -14.14 24.25 -8.65
C SER A 751 -14.53 24.90 -7.32
N ASP A 752 -14.79 26.20 -7.34
CA ASP A 752 -15.38 26.93 -6.21
C ASP A 752 -16.81 26.42 -5.90
N GLU A 753 -17.60 26.08 -6.91
CA GLU A 753 -18.95 25.52 -6.74
C GLU A 753 -18.93 24.20 -5.95
N ALA A 754 -17.89 23.40 -6.13
CA ALA A 754 -17.69 22.17 -5.36
C ALA A 754 -17.41 22.48 -3.88
N LEU A 755 -16.56 23.49 -3.59
CA LEU A 755 -16.29 23.94 -2.22
C LEU A 755 -17.57 24.46 -1.56
N ILE A 756 -18.34 25.29 -2.28
CA ILE A 756 -19.62 25.86 -1.83
C ILE A 756 -20.61 24.74 -1.51
N TYR A 757 -20.73 23.73 -2.37
CA TYR A 757 -21.64 22.61 -2.15
C TYR A 757 -21.37 21.86 -0.85
N ASP A 758 -20.11 21.51 -0.57
CA ASP A 758 -19.76 20.79 0.67
C ASP A 758 -20.13 21.64 1.91
N ILE A 759 -19.96 22.97 1.86
CA ILE A 759 -20.31 23.90 2.96
C ILE A 759 -21.83 24.06 3.11
N GLU A 760 -22.53 24.32 2.01
CA GLU A 760 -24.00 24.49 2.02
C GLU A 760 -24.70 23.22 2.45
N MET A 761 -24.23 22.06 1.99
CA MET A 761 -24.78 20.76 2.37
C MET A 761 -24.57 20.48 3.87
N ALA A 762 -23.40 20.82 4.42
CA ALA A 762 -23.18 20.74 5.86
C ALA A 762 -24.17 21.64 6.63
N LYS A 763 -24.39 22.89 6.19
CA LYS A 763 -25.39 23.78 6.80
C LYS A 763 -26.80 23.25 6.66
N SER A 764 -27.18 22.71 5.50
CA SER A 764 -28.52 22.21 5.25
C SER A 764 -28.86 21.00 6.12
N MET A 765 -27.84 20.24 6.55
CA MET A 765 -27.96 19.13 7.50
C MET A 765 -27.96 19.58 8.99
N GLY A 766 -27.95 20.89 9.28
CA GLY A 766 -28.01 21.43 10.63
C GLY A 766 -26.66 21.55 11.36
N PHE A 767 -25.54 21.44 10.64
CA PHE A 767 -24.21 21.71 11.19
C PHE A 767 -23.82 23.18 11.05
N ASN A 768 -23.07 23.70 12.03
CA ASN A 768 -22.54 25.07 12.03
C ASN A 768 -21.01 25.11 12.12
N LEU A 769 -20.35 23.95 12.11
CA LEU A 769 -18.90 23.79 12.18
C LEU A 769 -18.39 22.76 11.15
N LEU A 770 -17.29 23.08 10.48
CA LEU A 770 -16.43 22.12 9.76
C LEU A 770 -15.05 22.07 10.43
N ARG A 771 -14.64 20.88 10.86
CA ARG A 771 -13.28 20.64 11.35
C ARG A 771 -12.42 20.17 10.18
N LYS A 772 -11.55 21.05 9.67
CA LYS A 772 -10.63 20.72 8.58
C LYS A 772 -9.50 19.86 9.14
N HIS A 773 -9.47 18.59 8.74
CA HIS A 773 -8.64 17.59 9.36
C HIS A 773 -7.27 17.47 8.69
N ILE A 774 -6.22 17.81 9.44
CA ILE A 774 -4.80 17.57 9.13
C ILE A 774 -4.42 18.00 7.69
N LYS A 775 -4.99 19.12 7.24
CA LYS A 775 -4.82 19.72 5.90
C LYS A 775 -5.05 21.22 6.00
N ILE A 776 -4.40 22.00 5.14
CA ILE A 776 -4.65 23.44 4.95
C ILE A 776 -5.31 23.61 3.58
N GLU A 777 -6.53 24.15 3.50
CA GLU A 777 -7.19 24.36 2.20
C GLU A 777 -6.66 25.63 1.49
N PRO A 778 -6.96 25.84 0.20
CA PRO A 778 -6.78 27.14 -0.43
C PRO A 778 -7.57 28.23 0.32
N ALA A 779 -7.07 29.47 0.32
CA ALA A 779 -7.74 30.62 0.95
C ALA A 779 -9.21 30.81 0.49
N ARG A 780 -9.53 30.33 -0.72
CA ARG A 780 -10.90 30.32 -1.27
C ARG A 780 -11.89 29.48 -0.46
N TRP A 781 -11.47 28.35 0.12
CA TRP A 781 -12.36 27.54 0.98
C TRP A 781 -12.73 28.31 2.25
N TYR A 782 -11.77 28.94 2.92
CA TYR A 782 -12.03 29.76 4.10
C TYR A 782 -12.92 30.97 3.75
N TYR A 783 -12.70 31.59 2.60
CA TYR A 783 -13.60 32.64 2.10
C TYR A 783 -15.04 32.19 1.97
N HIS A 784 -15.27 31.00 1.42
CA HIS A 784 -16.62 30.44 1.33
C HIS A 784 -17.20 30.12 2.70
N CYS A 785 -16.40 29.60 3.64
CA CYS A 785 -16.84 29.44 5.03
C CYS A 785 -17.20 30.79 5.69
N ASP A 786 -16.41 31.83 5.43
CA ASP A 786 -16.64 33.19 5.97
C ASP A 786 -17.98 33.76 5.48
N ARG A 787 -18.22 33.74 4.16
CA ARG A 787 -19.42 34.36 3.56
C ARG A 787 -20.69 33.51 3.68
N LEU A 788 -20.55 32.19 3.80
CA LEU A 788 -21.68 31.29 3.97
C LEU A 788 -22.03 31.10 5.45
N GLY A 789 -21.17 31.51 6.38
CA GLY A 789 -21.40 31.38 7.82
C GLY A 789 -21.19 29.96 8.33
N MET A 790 -19.96 29.48 8.26
CA MET A 790 -19.55 28.18 8.78
C MET A 790 -18.37 28.38 9.74
N LEU A 791 -18.45 27.90 10.98
CA LEU A 791 -17.28 27.88 11.86
C LEU A 791 -16.26 26.86 11.37
N VAL A 792 -14.98 27.13 11.63
CA VAL A 792 -13.89 26.23 11.29
C VAL A 792 -13.04 25.91 12.51
N TRP A 793 -12.77 24.63 12.70
CA TRP A 793 -11.63 24.17 13.51
C TRP A 793 -10.52 23.77 12.56
N GLN A 794 -9.36 24.39 12.72
CA GLN A 794 -8.23 24.17 11.82
C GLN A 794 -7.19 23.27 12.49
N ASP A 795 -7.10 22.03 12.02
CA ASP A 795 -6.04 21.12 12.43
C ASP A 795 -4.72 21.46 11.73
N MET A 796 -3.63 21.39 12.47
CA MET A 796 -2.29 21.46 11.89
C MET A 796 -1.96 20.14 11.17
N VAL A 797 -1.15 20.23 10.11
CA VAL A 797 -0.70 19.03 9.41
C VAL A 797 0.23 18.22 10.31
N SER A 798 -0.14 16.95 10.52
CA SER A 798 0.56 16.02 11.40
C SER A 798 1.57 15.19 10.60
N GLY A 799 2.55 14.61 11.32
CA GLY A 799 3.63 13.83 10.72
C GLY A 799 4.74 13.51 11.71
N GLY A 800 5.96 13.34 11.19
CA GLY A 800 7.10 12.79 11.93
C GLY A 800 7.24 11.30 11.66
N GLY A 801 7.11 10.46 12.68
CA GLY A 801 7.23 9.01 12.57
C GLY A 801 5.91 8.28 12.27
N PRO A 802 5.97 6.99 11.91
CA PRO A 802 4.78 6.17 11.67
C PRO A 802 3.92 6.05 12.92
N TYR A 803 2.60 5.90 12.72
CA TYR A 803 1.65 5.67 13.81
C TYR A 803 2.07 4.49 14.68
N SER A 804 2.12 4.71 15.99
CA SER A 804 2.30 3.66 16.99
C SER A 804 0.92 3.23 17.51
N PRO A 805 0.42 2.01 17.19
CA PRO A 805 -0.86 1.55 17.70
C PRO A 805 -0.91 1.50 19.23
N MET A 806 0.23 1.24 19.88
CA MET A 806 0.32 1.26 21.34
C MET A 806 0.05 2.66 21.91
N THR A 807 0.68 3.69 21.32
CA THR A 807 0.56 5.08 21.77
C THR A 807 -0.82 5.66 21.47
N ILE A 808 -1.34 5.40 20.27
CA ILE A 808 -2.49 6.13 19.72
C ILE A 808 -3.80 5.37 19.95
N GLN A 809 -3.80 4.04 19.98
CA GLN A 809 -5.02 3.24 20.12
C GLN A 809 -5.11 2.55 21.48
N VAL A 810 -4.10 1.77 21.86
CA VAL A 810 -4.19 0.89 23.04
C VAL A 810 -4.21 1.68 24.35
N LEU A 811 -3.26 2.60 24.55
CA LEU A 811 -3.16 3.35 25.80
C LEU A 811 -4.37 4.27 26.03
N PRO A 812 -4.83 5.08 25.05
CA PRO A 812 -6.05 5.87 25.21
C PRO A 812 -7.28 5.00 25.46
N PHE A 813 -7.41 3.85 24.78
CA PHE A 813 -8.52 2.91 25.02
C PHE A 813 -8.57 2.39 26.47
N LEU A 814 -7.40 2.20 27.09
CA LEU A 814 -7.23 1.83 28.50
C LEU A 814 -7.30 3.03 29.47
N GLY A 815 -7.54 4.25 28.98
CA GLY A 815 -7.58 5.47 29.79
C GLY A 815 -6.22 5.93 30.30
N LYS A 816 -5.11 5.45 29.71
CA LYS A 816 -3.74 5.81 30.12
C LYS A 816 -3.21 6.96 29.27
N LYS A 817 -2.87 8.06 29.92
CA LYS A 817 -2.19 9.22 29.32
C LYS A 817 -0.67 9.08 29.39
N LEU A 818 0.03 9.53 28.36
CA LEU A 818 1.48 9.66 28.34
C LEU A 818 1.87 11.14 28.41
N ARG A 819 3.07 11.42 28.94
CA ARG A 819 3.70 12.74 28.81
C ARG A 819 4.25 12.88 27.40
N ASP A 820 3.95 13.99 26.74
CA ASP A 820 4.38 14.28 25.36
C ASP A 820 5.86 14.67 25.23
N SER A 821 6.56 14.85 26.34
CA SER A 821 8.03 14.86 26.39
C SER A 821 8.68 13.51 26.06
N ALA A 822 7.91 12.43 25.99
CA ALA A 822 8.35 11.12 25.50
C ALA A 822 8.42 11.09 23.96
N TYR A 823 9.13 12.03 23.34
CA TYR A 823 9.06 12.34 21.91
C TYR A 823 9.13 11.12 20.97
N LYS A 824 9.97 10.13 21.27
CA LYS A 824 10.09 8.89 20.48
C LYS A 824 8.79 8.10 20.40
N ARG A 825 7.96 8.11 21.46
CA ARG A 825 6.68 7.38 21.49
C ARG A 825 5.61 7.99 20.59
N PHE A 826 5.76 9.28 20.29
CA PHE A 826 4.87 10.06 19.42
C PHE A 826 5.46 10.27 18.01
N GLY A 827 6.59 9.64 17.68
CA GLY A 827 7.23 9.76 16.37
C GLY A 827 8.02 11.06 16.16
N ARG A 828 8.33 11.82 17.23
CA ARG A 828 8.99 13.14 17.15
C ARG A 828 10.37 13.17 17.81
N GLY A 829 11.09 12.05 17.78
CA GLY A 829 12.40 11.92 18.43
C GLY A 829 13.46 12.92 17.93
N ASP A 830 13.40 13.30 16.65
CA ASP A 830 14.32 14.25 16.02
C ASP A 830 13.98 15.70 16.38
N ALA A 831 14.99 16.48 16.75
CA ALA A 831 14.84 17.89 17.11
C ALA A 831 14.61 18.78 15.88
N ALA A 832 15.24 18.47 14.74
CA ALA A 832 15.05 19.25 13.52
C ALA A 832 13.61 19.12 13.01
N GLY A 833 13.07 17.90 12.98
CA GLY A 833 11.66 17.67 12.65
C GLY A 833 10.65 18.32 13.62
N ARG A 834 11.02 18.54 14.90
CA ARG A 834 10.18 19.33 15.82
C ARG A 834 10.23 20.83 15.50
N ALA A 835 11.42 21.37 15.23
CA ALA A 835 11.59 22.77 14.85
C ALA A 835 10.89 23.09 13.51
N GLU A 836 10.90 22.17 12.56
CA GLU A 836 10.13 22.27 11.32
C GLU A 836 8.62 22.29 11.57
N ALA A 837 8.10 21.38 12.39
CA ALA A 837 6.69 21.40 12.76
C ALA A 837 6.29 22.69 13.49
N ASP A 838 7.16 23.23 14.35
CA ASP A 838 6.94 24.53 15.00
C ASP A 838 6.93 25.69 13.99
N ARG A 839 7.80 25.65 12.97
CA ARG A 839 7.82 26.64 11.88
C ARG A 839 6.52 26.58 11.08
N MET A 840 6.16 25.41 10.56
CA MET A 840 4.94 25.21 9.77
C MET A 840 3.69 25.63 10.54
N ARG A 841 3.61 25.36 11.84
CA ARG A 841 2.50 25.80 12.69
C ARG A 841 2.39 27.32 12.74
N ARG A 842 3.50 28.03 12.98
CA ARG A 842 3.52 29.50 13.00
C ARG A 842 3.12 30.06 11.64
N GLU A 843 3.66 29.52 10.56
CA GLU A 843 3.34 29.96 9.21
C GLU A 843 1.88 29.70 8.84
N THR A 844 1.29 28.59 9.30
CA THR A 844 -0.14 28.29 9.14
C THR A 844 -1.01 29.35 9.84
N VAL A 845 -0.70 29.68 11.09
CA VAL A 845 -1.43 30.73 11.83
C VAL A 845 -1.28 32.09 11.13
N THR A 846 -0.10 32.41 10.58
CA THR A 846 0.09 33.65 9.81
C THR A 846 -0.74 33.66 8.53
N ALA A 847 -0.68 32.59 7.73
CA ALA A 847 -1.35 32.49 6.44
C ALA A 847 -2.89 32.57 6.57
N LEU A 848 -3.42 32.07 7.68
CA LEU A 848 -4.85 31.98 7.93
C LEU A 848 -5.35 32.98 9.00
N TYR A 849 -4.51 33.90 9.46
CA TYR A 849 -4.83 34.81 10.57
C TYR A 849 -6.13 35.59 10.34
N ASN A 850 -6.35 36.04 9.11
CA ASN A 850 -7.48 36.88 8.73
C ASN A 850 -8.77 36.06 8.49
N ALA A 851 -8.72 34.73 8.44
CA ALA A 851 -9.91 33.89 8.17
C ALA A 851 -10.98 34.08 9.26
N VAL A 852 -12.16 34.56 8.88
CA VAL A 852 -13.21 34.92 9.84
C VAL A 852 -13.78 33.66 10.51
N CYS A 853 -13.99 32.60 9.76
CA CYS A 853 -14.59 31.35 10.18
C CYS A 853 -13.80 30.58 11.26
N ILE A 854 -12.47 30.73 11.31
CA ILE A 854 -11.65 29.92 12.23
C ILE A 854 -11.92 30.33 13.67
N ALA A 855 -12.51 29.40 14.43
CA ALA A 855 -12.85 29.58 15.84
C ALA A 855 -11.80 28.98 16.79
N LEU A 856 -11.13 27.93 16.33
CA LEU A 856 -10.25 27.12 17.16
C LEU A 856 -9.11 26.51 16.34
N TRP A 857 -7.91 26.52 16.91
CA TRP A 857 -6.73 25.85 16.37
C TRP A 857 -6.51 24.50 17.05
N VAL A 858 -6.20 23.46 16.27
CA VAL A 858 -5.89 22.11 16.78
C VAL A 858 -4.44 21.74 16.41
N PRO A 859 -3.46 21.93 17.31
CA PRO A 859 -2.05 21.68 17.00
C PRO A 859 -1.73 20.20 16.82
N PHE A 860 -2.43 19.33 17.54
CA PHE A 860 -2.19 17.90 17.55
C PHE A 860 -3.51 17.14 17.61
N ASN A 861 -3.59 16.08 16.79
CA ASN A 861 -4.73 15.18 16.76
C ASN A 861 -4.31 13.77 17.21
N GLU A 862 -5.04 13.19 18.16
CA GLU A 862 -4.86 11.80 18.59
C GLU A 862 -3.42 11.45 19.03
N GLY A 863 -2.69 12.41 19.57
CA GLY A 863 -1.28 12.24 19.92
C GLY A 863 -0.34 12.06 18.73
N TRP A 864 -0.82 12.08 17.49
CA TRP A 864 0.05 11.85 16.36
C TRP A 864 1.00 13.02 16.15
N GLY A 865 2.31 12.72 16.25
CA GLY A 865 3.33 13.73 16.15
C GLY A 865 3.27 14.75 17.29
N GLN A 866 2.59 14.45 18.42
CA GLN A 866 2.46 15.34 19.56
C GLN A 866 3.78 15.51 20.32
N PHE A 867 4.10 16.76 20.65
CA PHE A 867 5.20 17.15 21.53
C PHE A 867 4.92 18.53 22.13
N ASP A 868 5.28 18.73 23.39
CA ASP A 868 5.19 20.02 24.10
C ASP A 868 3.87 20.78 23.85
N ALA A 869 2.74 20.08 23.91
CA ALA A 869 1.43 20.57 23.43
C ALA A 869 0.99 21.88 24.11
N VAL A 870 1.22 22.00 25.42
CA VAL A 870 0.90 23.23 26.18
C VAL A 870 1.77 24.40 25.72
N LYS A 871 3.04 24.16 25.40
CA LYS A 871 3.95 25.20 24.87
C LYS A 871 3.49 25.64 23.47
N ALA A 872 3.14 24.69 22.61
CA ALA A 872 2.62 24.97 21.27
C ALA A 872 1.33 25.80 21.34
N ALA A 873 0.42 25.49 22.26
CA ALA A 873 -0.79 26.28 22.48
C ALA A 873 -0.48 27.71 22.97
N GLY A 874 0.46 27.86 23.89
CA GLY A 874 0.92 29.18 24.33
C GLY A 874 1.59 30.00 23.22
N GLU A 875 2.32 29.35 22.30
CA GLU A 875 2.88 30.00 21.11
C GLU A 875 1.79 30.48 20.16
N ILE A 876 0.80 29.64 19.88
CA ILE A 876 -0.35 30.04 19.05
C ILE A 876 -1.08 31.21 19.70
N LYS A 877 -1.39 31.17 21.00
CA LYS A 877 -2.10 32.27 21.68
C LYS A 877 -1.31 33.59 21.71
N ARG A 878 0.02 33.55 21.67
CA ARG A 878 0.85 34.77 21.52
C ARG A 878 0.76 35.34 20.11
N GLN A 879 0.66 34.47 19.10
CA GLN A 879 0.57 34.89 17.70
C GLN A 879 -0.84 35.32 17.32
N ASP A 880 -1.85 34.60 17.79
CA ASP A 880 -3.27 34.84 17.60
C ASP A 880 -4.02 34.71 18.93
N PRO A 881 -4.18 35.81 19.67
CA PRO A 881 -4.91 35.81 20.94
C PRO A 881 -6.43 35.69 20.75
N THR A 882 -6.94 35.90 19.53
CA THR A 882 -8.38 36.07 19.23
C THR A 882 -9.15 34.75 19.09
N ARG A 883 -8.44 33.62 19.10
CA ARG A 883 -9.00 32.28 18.89
C ARG A 883 -8.64 31.34 20.03
N LEU A 884 -9.37 30.23 20.10
CA LEU A 884 -9.17 29.17 21.08
C LEU A 884 -8.17 28.12 20.57
N VAL A 885 -7.63 27.30 21.47
CA VAL A 885 -6.71 26.21 21.12
C VAL A 885 -7.08 24.89 21.81
N ASP A 886 -7.37 23.86 21.02
CA ASP A 886 -7.39 22.47 21.50
C ASP A 886 -5.98 21.89 21.38
N HIS A 887 -5.17 22.04 22.44
CA HIS A 887 -3.74 21.72 22.42
C HIS A 887 -3.44 20.26 22.09
N ALA A 888 -4.32 19.33 22.46
CA ALA A 888 -4.14 17.89 22.26
C ALA A 888 -5.50 17.21 22.11
N SER A 889 -6.00 17.17 20.87
CA SER A 889 -7.34 16.68 20.57
C SER A 889 -7.48 15.19 20.84
N GLY A 890 -8.51 14.83 21.63
CA GLY A 890 -8.86 13.46 22.00
C GLY A 890 -7.91 12.77 22.98
N TRP A 891 -6.64 12.60 22.62
CA TRP A 891 -5.68 11.77 23.36
C TRP A 891 -4.57 12.58 24.03
N HIS A 892 -4.01 12.02 25.12
CA HIS A 892 -2.85 12.53 25.85
C HIS A 892 -2.92 14.03 26.19
N ASP A 893 -4.10 14.48 26.63
CA ASP A 893 -4.30 15.82 27.19
C ASP A 893 -3.26 16.11 28.30
N GLN A 894 -2.49 17.19 28.12
CA GLN A 894 -1.47 17.69 29.04
C GLN A 894 -1.95 18.84 29.95
N GLY A 895 -3.25 19.14 29.99
CA GLY A 895 -3.81 20.23 30.80
C GLY A 895 -3.63 21.61 30.17
N GLY A 896 -3.79 21.73 28.85
CA GLY A 896 -3.79 23.02 28.16
C GLY A 896 -5.02 23.89 28.49
N PRO A 897 -5.02 25.16 28.07
CA PRO A 897 -5.80 26.21 28.72
C PRO A 897 -7.28 26.27 28.33
N ASP A 898 -7.64 26.02 27.06
CA ASP A 898 -8.94 26.46 26.54
C ASP A 898 -10.02 25.36 26.57
N VAL A 899 -9.71 24.10 26.24
CA VAL A 899 -10.72 23.03 26.16
C VAL A 899 -10.22 21.67 26.67
N SER A 900 -11.17 20.82 27.05
CA SER A 900 -10.97 19.40 27.36
C SER A 900 -11.62 18.55 26.28
N SER A 901 -10.80 17.81 25.53
CA SER A 901 -11.17 17.23 24.23
C SER A 901 -11.33 15.71 24.29
N LEU A 902 -12.43 15.19 23.74
CA LEU A 902 -12.81 13.77 23.81
C LEU A 902 -13.03 13.17 22.41
N HIS A 903 -12.46 11.99 22.17
CA HIS A 903 -12.73 11.15 20.99
C HIS A 903 -13.46 9.87 21.42
N VAL A 904 -14.63 9.58 20.83
CA VAL A 904 -15.44 8.39 21.20
C VAL A 904 -16.07 7.72 19.99
N TYR A 905 -15.52 6.56 19.59
CA TYR A 905 -16.03 5.79 18.44
C TYR A 905 -16.69 4.45 18.78
N PHE A 906 -16.12 3.70 19.73
CA PHE A 906 -16.49 2.30 19.99
C PHE A 906 -17.34 2.08 21.25
N LYS A 907 -17.49 3.11 22.07
CA LYS A 907 -18.19 3.06 23.36
C LYS A 907 -19.36 4.04 23.32
N LYS A 908 -20.35 3.82 24.19
CA LYS A 908 -21.39 4.81 24.45
C LYS A 908 -20.76 6.16 24.82
N VAL A 909 -21.22 7.25 24.22
CA VAL A 909 -20.73 8.59 24.52
C VAL A 909 -21.02 8.91 25.99
N LYS A 910 -19.97 9.34 26.70
CA LYS A 910 -20.05 9.79 28.09
C LYS A 910 -19.14 11.01 28.24
N ALA A 911 -19.69 12.06 28.84
CA ALA A 911 -18.96 13.26 29.19
C ALA A 911 -19.35 13.68 30.61
N GLY A 912 -18.38 14.22 31.34
CA GLY A 912 -18.58 14.83 32.64
C GLY A 912 -17.77 16.13 32.71
N PRO A 913 -17.97 16.97 33.73
CA PRO A 913 -17.25 18.22 33.85
C PRO A 913 -15.73 17.98 33.92
N ASP A 914 -14.96 18.84 33.27
CA ASP A 914 -13.51 18.81 33.36
C ASP A 914 -13.06 19.30 34.76
N PRO A 915 -12.20 18.56 35.48
CA PRO A 915 -11.74 18.95 36.80
C PRO A 915 -11.00 20.28 36.85
N ALA A 916 -10.40 20.73 35.74
CA ALA A 916 -9.74 22.02 35.64
C ALA A 916 -10.69 23.16 35.22
N GLY A 917 -12.01 22.88 35.10
CA GLY A 917 -13.02 23.88 34.78
C GLY A 917 -13.03 24.34 33.32
N ARG A 918 -12.44 23.56 32.40
CA ARG A 918 -12.46 23.85 30.96
C ARG A 918 -13.77 23.39 30.31
N PRO A 919 -14.26 24.08 29.27
CA PRO A 919 -15.29 23.55 28.39
C PRO A 919 -14.92 22.17 27.86
N VAL A 920 -15.87 21.24 27.92
CA VAL A 920 -15.70 19.88 27.42
C VAL A 920 -16.21 19.81 25.99
N VAL A 921 -15.42 19.27 25.08
CA VAL A 921 -15.76 19.11 23.67
C VAL A 921 -15.63 17.67 23.23
N LEU A 922 -16.60 17.19 22.48
CA LEU A 922 -16.56 15.89 21.81
C LEU A 922 -16.02 16.10 20.39
N SER A 923 -14.71 16.17 20.25
CA SER A 923 -14.03 16.65 19.04
C SER A 923 -13.93 15.63 17.91
N GLU A 924 -14.20 14.34 18.17
CA GLU A 924 -14.56 13.33 17.17
C GLU A 924 -15.47 12.25 17.79
N PHE A 925 -16.55 11.88 17.12
CA PHE A 925 -17.38 10.76 17.52
C PHE A 925 -18.15 10.14 16.34
N GLY A 926 -18.75 8.98 16.60
CA GLY A 926 -19.59 8.31 15.61
C GLY A 926 -18.77 7.53 14.60
N GLY A 927 -18.79 7.93 13.33
CA GLY A 927 -18.14 7.15 12.27
C GLY A 927 -18.97 5.97 11.78
N TYR A 928 -20.30 6.12 11.79
CA TYR A 928 -21.22 5.12 11.26
C TYR A 928 -21.15 5.10 9.74
N SER A 929 -21.22 3.91 9.16
CA SER A 929 -20.87 3.67 7.78
C SER A 929 -21.94 2.90 7.03
N TYR A 930 -22.23 3.39 5.83
CA TYR A 930 -23.10 2.76 4.84
C TYR A 930 -22.43 2.96 3.49
N GLY A 931 -22.11 1.87 2.80
CA GLY A 931 -21.47 1.90 1.49
C GLY A 931 -22.53 2.06 0.40
N THR A 932 -22.73 3.28 -0.08
CA THR A 932 -23.73 3.57 -1.12
C THR A 932 -23.44 2.78 -2.41
N PRO A 933 -24.37 1.93 -2.88
CA PRO A 933 -24.18 1.16 -4.11
C PRO A 933 -23.82 2.06 -5.30
N GLY A 934 -22.79 1.69 -6.06
CA GLY A 934 -22.34 2.46 -7.22
C GLY A 934 -21.38 3.62 -6.93
N HIS A 935 -21.42 4.16 -5.69
CA HIS A 935 -20.69 5.36 -5.26
C HIS A 935 -19.54 5.07 -4.29
N THR A 936 -19.04 3.84 -4.29
CA THR A 936 -17.85 3.42 -3.54
C THR A 936 -16.70 3.12 -4.52
N VAL A 937 -15.51 3.65 -4.22
CA VAL A 937 -14.32 3.44 -5.06
C VAL A 937 -13.59 2.12 -4.76
N SER A 938 -13.85 1.53 -3.59
CA SER A 938 -13.19 0.33 -3.12
C SER A 938 -14.23 -0.74 -2.76
N PRO A 939 -13.99 -2.03 -3.06
CA PRO A 939 -14.81 -3.12 -2.53
C PRO A 939 -14.60 -3.31 -1.02
N ARG A 940 -13.63 -2.61 -0.43
CA ARG A 940 -13.43 -2.58 1.02
C ARG A 940 -14.05 -1.33 1.59
N LEU A 941 -14.86 -1.57 2.60
CA LEU A 941 -15.54 -0.56 3.37
C LEU A 941 -14.90 -0.55 4.75
N PHE A 942 -14.52 0.63 5.22
CA PHE A 942 -14.06 0.95 6.56
C PHE A 942 -15.04 1.94 7.18
N GLY A 943 -15.20 1.81 8.49
CA GLY A 943 -16.13 2.57 9.30
C GLY A 943 -16.28 1.88 10.65
N TYR A 944 -16.65 2.64 11.68
CA TYR A 944 -16.62 2.19 13.07
C TYR A 944 -17.83 1.31 13.41
N ARG A 945 -18.97 1.56 12.76
CA ARG A 945 -20.15 0.70 12.78
C ARG A 945 -20.79 0.66 11.40
N ARG A 946 -21.13 -0.53 10.88
CA ARG A 946 -21.60 -0.72 9.49
C ARG A 946 -23.09 -1.04 9.45
N PHE A 947 -23.74 -0.52 8.42
CA PHE A 947 -25.15 -0.73 8.12
C PHE A 947 -25.32 -1.12 6.66
N ASP A 948 -26.31 -1.95 6.37
CA ASP A 948 -26.57 -2.48 5.03
C ASP A 948 -27.60 -1.65 4.24
N THR A 949 -28.37 -0.80 4.93
CA THR A 949 -29.43 0.02 4.32
C THR A 949 -29.34 1.47 4.83
N PRO A 950 -29.76 2.46 4.01
CA PRO A 950 -29.76 3.86 4.42
C PRO A 950 -30.74 4.12 5.58
N ALA A 951 -31.87 3.39 5.63
CA ALA A 951 -32.83 3.49 6.72
C ALA A 951 -32.25 3.04 8.08
N HIS A 952 -31.51 1.92 8.13
CA HIS A 952 -30.85 1.48 9.36
C HIS A 952 -29.71 2.41 9.77
N PHE A 953 -28.97 2.94 8.79
CA PHE A 953 -27.94 3.95 9.04
C PHE A 953 -28.55 5.20 9.70
N LEU A 954 -29.62 5.76 9.12
CA LEU A 954 -30.29 6.94 9.65
C LEU A 954 -30.90 6.70 11.03
N ALA A 955 -31.54 5.54 11.25
CA ALA A 955 -32.09 5.19 12.56
C ALA A 955 -31.00 5.13 13.64
N ALA A 956 -29.84 4.55 13.31
CA ALA A 956 -28.71 4.49 14.23
C ALA A 956 -28.06 5.86 14.47
N TYR A 957 -27.96 6.69 13.43
CA TYR A 957 -27.50 8.08 13.56
C TYR A 957 -28.43 8.88 14.49
N ARG A 958 -29.75 8.79 14.27
CA ARG A 958 -30.77 9.40 15.13
C ARG A 958 -30.62 8.94 16.58
N GLU A 959 -30.49 7.64 16.81
CA GLU A 959 -30.29 7.09 18.15
C GLU A 959 -29.02 7.62 18.83
N LEU A 960 -27.90 7.70 18.09
CA LEU A 960 -26.63 8.23 18.60
C LEU A 960 -26.79 9.68 19.06
N ILE A 961 -27.36 10.55 18.22
CA ILE A 961 -27.53 11.96 18.56
C ILE A 961 -28.55 12.13 19.69
N GLU A 962 -29.74 11.57 19.57
CA GLU A 962 -30.85 11.83 20.50
C GLU A 962 -30.65 11.17 21.87
N LYS A 963 -30.07 9.98 21.94
CA LYS A 963 -29.96 9.21 23.19
C LYS A 963 -28.58 9.28 23.84
N GLU A 964 -27.54 9.67 23.12
CA GLU A 964 -26.19 9.73 23.67
C GLU A 964 -25.60 11.14 23.70
N VAL A 965 -25.76 11.95 22.65
CA VAL A 965 -25.11 13.26 22.57
C VAL A 965 -26.00 14.39 23.11
N ALA A 966 -27.26 14.47 22.69
CA ALA A 966 -28.20 15.51 23.12
C ALA A 966 -28.38 15.58 24.65
N PRO A 967 -28.46 14.46 25.40
CA PRO A 967 -28.53 14.52 26.87
C PRO A 967 -27.26 15.08 27.52
N LEU A 968 -26.14 15.16 26.79
CA LEU A 968 -24.86 15.65 27.27
C LEU A 968 -24.61 17.12 26.90
N THR A 969 -25.52 17.80 26.19
CA THR A 969 -25.39 19.25 25.88
C THR A 969 -25.35 20.11 27.13
N GLY A 970 -25.92 19.63 28.24
CA GLY A 970 -25.75 20.24 29.57
C GLY A 970 -24.30 20.32 30.06
N VAL A 971 -23.36 19.57 29.47
CA VAL A 971 -21.92 19.57 29.82
C VAL A 971 -21.04 19.90 28.61
N LEU A 972 -21.39 19.40 27.43
CA LEU A 972 -20.63 19.59 26.20
C LEU A 972 -20.82 21.00 25.63
N SER A 973 -19.76 21.55 25.04
CA SER A 973 -19.81 22.81 24.30
C SER A 973 -19.68 22.64 22.79
N ALA A 974 -19.24 21.47 22.35
CA ALA A 974 -19.14 21.12 20.94
C ALA A 974 -19.23 19.61 20.75
N ALA A 975 -19.67 19.22 19.55
CA ALA A 975 -19.68 17.83 19.10
C ALA A 975 -19.34 17.78 17.60
N VAL A 976 -18.34 16.98 17.21
CA VAL A 976 -17.91 16.85 15.81
C VAL A 976 -18.08 15.41 15.33
N TYR A 977 -19.02 15.18 14.43
CA TYR A 977 -19.32 13.86 13.88
C TYR A 977 -18.34 13.51 12.74
N THR A 978 -17.78 12.30 12.78
CA THR A 978 -16.93 11.76 11.70
C THR A 978 -17.85 11.03 10.69
N GLN A 979 -18.05 11.49 9.45
CA GLN A 979 -17.47 12.67 8.79
C GLN A 979 -18.37 13.23 7.65
N LEU A 980 -17.95 14.32 6.99
CA LEU A 980 -18.69 14.99 5.91
C LEU A 980 -18.90 14.08 4.69
N SER A 981 -17.82 13.54 4.13
CA SER A 981 -17.85 12.73 2.90
C SER A 981 -17.01 11.46 3.04
N ASP A 982 -17.36 10.44 2.26
CA ASP A 982 -16.54 9.23 2.15
C ASP A 982 -15.18 9.56 1.54
N VAL A 983 -14.15 8.83 1.96
CA VAL A 983 -12.80 8.93 1.40
C VAL A 983 -12.24 7.53 1.19
N GLU A 984 -12.12 7.14 -0.07
CA GLU A 984 -11.58 5.86 -0.49
C GLU A 984 -12.20 4.61 0.18
N ASP A 985 -11.45 3.95 1.07
CA ASP A 985 -11.89 2.77 1.81
C ASP A 985 -12.81 3.19 2.98
N GLU A 986 -12.72 4.43 3.48
CA GLU A 986 -13.48 4.94 4.63
C GLU A 986 -14.82 5.52 4.18
N VAL A 987 -15.91 4.82 4.53
CA VAL A 987 -17.27 5.08 4.02
C VAL A 987 -18.27 5.51 5.12
N ASN A 988 -17.78 6.24 6.11
CA ASN A 988 -18.52 6.84 7.22
C ASN A 988 -18.89 8.31 6.99
N GLY A 989 -18.73 8.82 5.77
CA GLY A 989 -19.22 10.14 5.38
C GLY A 989 -20.74 10.20 5.27
N LEU A 990 -21.33 11.37 5.50
CA LEU A 990 -22.75 11.63 5.18
C LEU A 990 -22.97 11.75 3.66
N LEU A 991 -21.97 12.23 2.94
CA LEU A 991 -21.92 12.29 1.47
C LEU A 991 -21.10 11.11 0.91
N SER A 992 -21.47 10.64 -0.28
CA SER A 992 -20.61 9.75 -1.05
C SER A 992 -19.33 10.45 -1.51
N TYR A 993 -18.29 9.68 -1.86
CA TYR A 993 -16.97 10.24 -2.18
C TYR A 993 -17.00 11.15 -3.43
N ASP A 994 -17.90 10.85 -4.36
CA ASP A 994 -18.18 11.63 -5.57
C ASP A 994 -19.22 12.73 -5.40
N ARG A 995 -19.70 12.97 -4.16
CA ARG A 995 -20.71 13.98 -3.81
C ARG A 995 -22.06 13.82 -4.52
N ARG A 996 -22.31 12.70 -5.20
CA ARG A 996 -23.57 12.46 -5.93
C ARG A 996 -24.73 12.03 -5.04
N CYS A 997 -24.45 11.53 -3.83
CA CYS A 997 -25.48 11.06 -2.92
C CYS A 997 -25.23 11.56 -1.50
N CYS A 998 -26.28 12.14 -0.89
CA CYS A 998 -26.38 12.21 0.56
C CYS A 998 -27.00 10.89 1.06
N LYS A 999 -26.40 10.27 2.08
CA LYS A 999 -26.80 8.93 2.56
C LYS A 999 -28.08 8.94 3.40
N ALA A 1000 -28.50 10.11 3.84
CA ALA A 1000 -29.75 10.36 4.51
C ALA A 1000 -30.36 11.67 4.01
N ASP A 1001 -31.65 11.84 4.22
CA ASP A 1001 -32.36 13.05 3.87
C ASP A 1001 -31.82 14.26 4.68
N PRO A 1002 -31.36 15.36 4.03
CA PRO A 1002 -30.78 16.51 4.72
C PRO A 1002 -31.71 17.19 5.72
N GLU A 1003 -33.02 17.29 5.42
CA GLU A 1003 -34.00 17.90 6.34
C GLU A 1003 -34.15 17.07 7.61
N THR A 1004 -34.20 15.75 7.46
CA THR A 1004 -34.24 14.81 8.59
C THR A 1004 -32.96 14.89 9.44
N LEU A 1005 -31.79 15.01 8.80
CA LEU A 1005 -30.53 15.21 9.54
C LEU A 1005 -30.54 16.54 10.30
N LYS A 1006 -31.06 17.60 9.68
CA LYS A 1006 -31.22 18.91 10.33
C LYS A 1006 -32.11 18.83 11.57
N GLU A 1007 -33.28 18.20 11.47
CA GLU A 1007 -34.19 17.98 12.60
C GLU A 1007 -33.49 17.28 13.78
N ILE A 1008 -32.66 16.27 13.47
CA ILE A 1008 -31.90 15.53 14.49
C ILE A 1008 -30.82 16.43 15.12
N ASN A 1009 -30.06 17.15 14.29
CA ASN A 1009 -28.91 17.95 14.70
C ASN A 1009 -29.30 19.23 15.45
N GLU A 1010 -30.46 19.82 15.16
CA GLU A 1010 -30.95 21.00 15.86
C GLU A 1010 -31.25 20.75 17.35
N LYS A 1011 -31.37 19.49 17.76
CA LYS A 1011 -31.45 19.09 19.18
C LYS A 1011 -30.18 19.37 19.98
N LEU A 1012 -29.07 19.67 19.31
CA LEU A 1012 -27.79 20.01 19.94
C LEU A 1012 -27.61 21.52 20.17
N ARG A 1013 -28.54 22.37 19.69
CA ARG A 1013 -28.51 23.82 19.98
C ARG A 1013 -28.79 24.08 21.46
N LEU A 1014 -28.17 25.13 22.00
CA LEU A 1014 -28.39 25.61 23.38
C LEU A 1014 -29.62 26.51 23.48
#